data_AF-A0A031FX78-F1
#
_entry.id   AF-A0A031FX78-F1
#
_cell.length_a   1.000
_cell.length_b   1.000
_cell.length_c   1.000
_cell.angle_alpha   90.00
_cell.angle_beta   90.00
_cell.angle_gamma   90.00
#
_symmetry.space_group_name_H-M   'P 1'
#
loop_
_entity.id
_entity.type
_entity.pdbx_description
1 polymer ?
#
loop_
_entity_poly.entity_id
_entity_poly.type
_entity_poly.pdbx_seq_one_letter_code
_entity_poly.pdbx_strand_id
1 'polypeptide(L)'
;MRRPVRTSVVAALAAAALLVPAQAAIAHPGHGPGKPKPGASPQLEKLDRGLVALPGEDGIHLTWRLFKSEATGASATGLTGTDFVVKRDGKRIATVTDSTTYVDPDGTDRSKYTVSPLQGKREGKASDKVTVQGSPFLDIPLTKPADGVTPAGEAYTYAANDVSVGDVDGDGAYEYVVKWDPSNSKDVSQVGYTGPVYIDTYELDGTLLNRIDLGVNIRAGAHYTQFLVYDFDGNGKAEIMMKTAPGTKSTEFKKGKAKKAEYVTMPKADRKAGYSHSDDYRMSADDYAAHLADVFQGWSERKEVVSGQWPATIEEALGTEPTHDYPLSRADAEELVDYFIDVYAPSRSGRNVLRNFEGFIVDGPEYLTVFEGKTGKELETVRYEPGRGDDGLLWGDYAMSRIEPGNRVDRFLSGVAYLDGTHPSAVFARGYYTRSTVATYDWNGKHLTKRWLVDSGHVPMTNPFNDGPHGRDGTDPEYGTLTTQGFHSLSAADVDGDGKQEIVYGSATLDDDGSLLYSSFDTMPEGSATPGENVRLGHGDAMHVGDFDPNRPGKEIFTVHEGGAYAPYGTAMRDAATGEVLFGAYSGKDTGRGMVGDVRPDVPGVEVWSSMPAGTDASGLLSADGDVLQSTNPGTNMSIRWAGDLTTQIVNGAQTVTPTIDDWARGTMLTASGTLTNNGTKGNPSLVADVFGDWREELLVRTADSSALRIYVSTEPTEHKLYTLMHDPQYRAEIARQQTTYNQPAYTDFYLASDMSFAKVPLR
;
A
#
# COMPACT_ATOMS: atom_id res chain seq x y z
N MET A 1 -50.99 -16.32 -82.43
CA MET A 1 -49.91 -16.06 -83.42
C MET A 1 -48.62 -15.71 -82.68
N ARG A 2 -47.48 -16.05 -83.27
CA ARG A 2 -46.15 -16.27 -82.66
C ARG A 2 -45.48 -15.00 -82.10
N ARG A 3 -44.82 -15.18 -80.94
CA ARG A 3 -43.48 -14.71 -80.45
C ARG A 3 -42.82 -13.48 -81.12
N PRO A 4 -42.14 -12.61 -80.32
CA PRO A 4 -40.73 -12.88 -80.01
C PRO A 4 -40.29 -12.66 -78.54
N VAL A 5 -39.05 -13.04 -78.30
CA VAL A 5 -38.27 -13.17 -77.05
C VAL A 5 -37.38 -11.93 -76.84
N ARG A 6 -37.18 -11.47 -75.58
CA ARG A 6 -35.86 -11.26 -74.94
C ARG A 6 -35.97 -10.63 -73.52
N THR A 7 -35.64 -11.46 -72.52
CA THR A 7 -34.79 -11.25 -71.32
C THR A 7 -33.92 -9.97 -71.31
N SER A 8 -33.57 -9.27 -70.21
CA SER A 8 -33.69 -9.44 -68.75
C SER A 8 -33.41 -8.08 -68.07
N VAL A 9 -33.54 -8.04 -66.73
CA VAL A 9 -33.18 -7.01 -65.73
C VAL A 9 -34.41 -6.25 -65.19
N VAL A 10 -34.86 -6.67 -64.00
CA VAL A 10 -35.81 -5.91 -63.18
C VAL A 10 -35.01 -5.24 -62.07
N ALA A 11 -35.00 -3.91 -62.12
CA ALA A 11 -34.72 -3.04 -61.00
C ALA A 11 -36.01 -2.85 -60.17
N ALA A 12 -35.89 -2.85 -58.85
CA ALA A 12 -36.93 -2.33 -57.96
C ALA A 12 -36.26 -1.49 -56.85
N LEU A 13 -36.23 -0.17 -57.09
CA LEU A 13 -36.24 0.92 -56.10
C LEU A 13 -37.71 1.28 -55.82
N ALA A 14 -38.14 1.90 -54.73
CA ALA A 14 -37.59 2.19 -53.41
C ALA A 14 -38.67 2.97 -52.63
N ALA A 15 -38.42 3.10 -51.32
CA ALA A 15 -38.83 4.17 -50.41
C ALA A 15 -40.27 4.14 -49.83
N ALA A 16 -40.49 4.47 -48.56
CA ALA A 16 -39.66 4.57 -47.36
C ALA A 16 -40.64 4.87 -46.21
N ALA A 17 -40.48 4.22 -45.05
CA ALA A 17 -40.98 4.70 -43.77
C ALA A 17 -39.94 4.31 -42.71
N LEU A 18 -39.43 5.32 -42.01
CA LEU A 18 -38.34 5.23 -41.02
C LEU A 18 -38.85 4.62 -39.71
N LEU A 19 -38.20 3.55 -39.25
CA LEU A 19 -38.27 3.01 -37.89
C LEU A 19 -36.82 2.88 -37.40
N VAL A 20 -36.55 3.48 -36.24
CA VAL A 20 -35.28 3.38 -35.50
C VAL A 20 -35.27 2.04 -34.75
N PRO A 21 -34.28 1.15 -34.91
CA PRO A 21 -34.13 0.00 -34.02
C PRO A 21 -33.17 0.33 -32.87
N ALA A 22 -33.59 -0.03 -31.65
CA ALA A 22 -32.72 -0.14 -30.49
C ALA A 22 -31.62 -1.19 -30.74
N GLN A 23 -30.36 -0.82 -30.51
CA GLN A 23 -29.25 -1.78 -30.46
C GLN A 23 -29.29 -2.50 -29.13
N ALA A 24 -29.48 -3.82 -29.19
CA ALA A 24 -29.30 -4.72 -28.07
C ALA A 24 -27.80 -4.81 -27.72
N ALA A 25 -27.49 -4.67 -26.43
CA ALA A 25 -26.18 -4.97 -25.89
C ALA A 25 -25.82 -6.44 -26.18
N ILE A 26 -24.65 -6.67 -26.77
CA ILE A 26 -24.10 -8.00 -26.97
C ILE A 26 -23.44 -8.39 -25.64
N ALA A 27 -24.09 -9.25 -24.86
CA ALA A 27 -23.51 -9.87 -23.69
C ALA A 27 -22.42 -10.87 -24.14
N HIS A 28 -21.20 -10.69 -23.65
CA HIS A 28 -20.16 -11.71 -23.76
C HIS A 28 -20.50 -12.89 -22.84
N PRO A 29 -20.23 -14.15 -23.25
CA PRO A 29 -20.59 -15.31 -22.46
C PRO A 29 -19.72 -15.39 -21.21
N GLY A 30 -20.34 -15.27 -20.04
CA GLY A 30 -19.70 -15.48 -18.75
C GLY A 30 -19.13 -16.89 -18.62
N HIS A 31 -17.88 -16.98 -18.20
CA HIS A 31 -17.28 -18.22 -17.73
C HIS A 31 -17.92 -18.56 -16.37
N GLY A 32 -18.71 -19.64 -16.33
CA GLY A 32 -19.17 -20.20 -15.05
C GLY A 32 -17.99 -20.77 -14.25
N PRO A 33 -18.17 -21.00 -12.93
CA PRO A 33 -17.09 -21.42 -12.05
C PRO A 33 -16.61 -22.81 -12.47
N GLY A 34 -15.47 -22.85 -13.14
CA GLY A 34 -14.75 -24.08 -13.44
C GLY A 34 -14.15 -24.64 -12.15
N LYS A 35 -14.15 -25.96 -11.97
CA LYS A 35 -13.35 -26.57 -10.90
C LYS A 35 -11.88 -26.18 -11.11
N PRO A 36 -11.17 -25.67 -10.08
CA PRO A 36 -9.77 -25.29 -10.23
C PRO A 36 -8.97 -26.54 -10.64
N LYS A 37 -8.17 -26.40 -11.71
CA LYS A 37 -7.05 -27.31 -11.94
C LYS A 37 -6.11 -27.18 -10.75
N PRO A 38 -5.35 -28.22 -10.34
CA PRO A 38 -4.34 -28.03 -9.30
C PRO A 38 -3.31 -27.03 -9.83
N GLY A 39 -3.41 -25.77 -9.40
CA GLY A 39 -2.43 -24.73 -9.64
C GLY A 39 -1.11 -25.12 -8.98
N ALA A 40 -0.02 -24.52 -9.44
CA ALA A 40 1.22 -24.55 -8.69
C ALA A 40 0.99 -23.78 -7.38
N SER A 41 1.48 -24.29 -6.24
CA SER A 41 1.33 -23.62 -4.96
C SER A 41 2.22 -22.35 -4.91
N PRO A 42 1.75 -21.26 -4.29
CA PRO A 42 2.55 -20.06 -4.07
C PRO A 42 3.90 -20.37 -3.42
N GLN A 43 4.93 -19.65 -3.87
CA GLN A 43 6.23 -19.58 -3.22
C GLN A 43 6.05 -19.08 -1.79
N LEU A 44 6.70 -19.72 -0.83
CA LEU A 44 6.72 -19.30 0.57
C LEU A 44 8.16 -19.21 1.04
N GLU A 45 8.43 -18.28 1.96
CA GLU A 45 9.73 -18.15 2.62
C GLU A 45 10.04 -19.43 3.44
N LYS A 46 11.34 -19.74 3.56
CA LYS A 46 11.81 -20.89 4.35
C LYS A 46 12.14 -20.44 5.75
N LEU A 47 11.11 -20.23 6.55
CA LEU A 47 11.25 -19.70 7.90
C LEU A 47 11.89 -20.71 8.87
N ASP A 48 12.59 -20.16 9.85
CA ASP A 48 13.06 -20.87 11.02
C ASP A 48 11.89 -21.09 12.01
N ARG A 49 12.16 -21.72 13.15
CA ARG A 49 11.10 -22.02 14.12
C ARG A 49 10.53 -20.76 14.79
N GLY A 50 11.19 -19.60 14.68
CA GLY A 50 10.77 -18.36 15.32
C GLY A 50 10.59 -18.52 16.83
N LEU A 51 11.35 -19.43 17.46
CA LEU A 51 11.17 -19.73 18.88
C LEU A 51 11.60 -18.54 19.71
N VAL A 52 10.71 -18.02 20.56
CA VAL A 52 11.04 -16.99 21.54
C VAL A 52 10.63 -17.44 22.95
N ALA A 53 11.37 -16.96 23.95
CA ALA A 53 11.15 -17.25 25.35
C ALA A 53 11.09 -15.96 26.15
N LEU A 54 9.93 -15.64 26.72
CA LEU A 54 9.67 -14.38 27.42
C LEU A 54 9.20 -14.63 28.86
N PRO A 55 9.45 -13.69 29.78
CA PRO A 55 8.86 -13.76 31.11
C PRO A 55 7.34 -13.58 31.01
N GLY A 56 6.59 -14.48 31.63
CA GLY A 56 5.13 -14.40 31.80
C GLY A 56 4.73 -14.47 33.27
N GLU A 57 3.45 -14.30 33.57
CA GLU A 57 2.93 -14.29 34.95
C GLU A 57 3.14 -15.62 35.67
N ASP A 58 2.94 -16.75 34.96
CA ASP A 58 2.99 -18.11 35.50
C ASP A 58 4.29 -18.87 35.19
N GLY A 59 5.31 -18.20 34.66
CA GLY A 59 6.59 -18.83 34.29
C GLY A 59 7.20 -18.24 33.02
N ILE A 60 8.02 -19.03 32.33
CA ILE A 60 8.57 -18.62 31.03
C ILE A 60 7.59 -19.01 29.93
N HIS A 61 7.05 -18.02 29.23
CA HIS A 61 6.23 -18.21 28.05
C HIS A 61 7.13 -18.51 26.84
N LEU A 62 6.88 -19.64 26.19
CA LEU A 62 7.50 -20.04 24.93
C LEU A 62 6.45 -19.97 23.83
N THR A 63 6.83 -19.43 22.68
CA THR A 63 5.99 -19.45 21.48
C THR A 63 6.85 -19.68 20.24
N TRP A 64 6.31 -20.39 19.24
CA TRP A 64 7.01 -20.76 18.01
C TRP A 64 6.07 -21.02 16.85
N ARG A 65 6.62 -21.04 15.62
CA ARG A 65 5.82 -21.17 14.41
C ARG A 65 5.35 -22.60 14.21
N LEU A 66 4.13 -22.79 13.75
CA LEU A 66 3.76 -23.96 12.95
C LEU A 66 3.91 -23.60 11.48
N PHE A 67 4.57 -24.43 10.68
CA PHE A 67 4.64 -24.18 9.24
C PHE A 67 3.40 -24.70 8.52
N LYS A 68 2.94 -24.02 7.47
CA LYS A 68 1.84 -24.51 6.62
C LYS A 68 2.05 -25.95 6.13
N SER A 69 3.28 -26.33 5.79
CA SER A 69 3.65 -27.69 5.36
C SER A 69 3.61 -28.74 6.48
N GLU A 70 3.55 -28.33 7.75
CA GLU A 70 3.46 -29.19 8.92
C GLU A 70 2.02 -29.42 9.39
N ALA A 71 1.07 -28.63 8.86
CA ALA A 71 -0.36 -28.79 9.07
C ALA A 71 -0.94 -29.77 8.03
N THR A 72 -1.75 -30.72 8.49
CA THR A 72 -2.28 -31.82 7.67
C THR A 72 -3.77 -32.06 7.82
N GLY A 73 -4.42 -31.34 8.74
CA GLY A 73 -5.86 -31.39 8.99
C GLY A 73 -6.26 -30.38 10.04
N ALA A 74 -7.45 -30.56 10.62
CA ALA A 74 -8.01 -29.65 11.62
C ALA A 74 -8.73 -30.42 12.75
N SER A 75 -8.84 -29.78 13.90
CA SER A 75 -9.65 -30.14 15.05
C SER A 75 -10.72 -29.06 15.30
N ALA A 76 -11.45 -29.15 16.41
CA ALA A 76 -12.38 -28.10 16.81
C ALA A 76 -11.69 -26.80 17.24
N THR A 77 -10.43 -26.87 17.69
CA THR A 77 -9.71 -25.74 18.27
C THR A 77 -8.46 -25.33 17.50
N GLY A 78 -8.05 -26.06 16.46
CA GLY A 78 -6.84 -25.72 15.71
C GLY A 78 -6.52 -26.64 14.55
N LEU A 79 -5.45 -26.34 13.83
CA LEU A 79 -4.83 -27.23 12.86
C LEU A 79 -4.15 -28.42 13.56
N THR A 80 -4.15 -29.56 12.89
CA THR A 80 -3.51 -30.80 13.33
C THR A 80 -2.36 -31.18 12.40
N GLY A 81 -1.44 -32.03 12.87
CA GLY A 81 -0.31 -32.50 12.09
C GLY A 81 0.91 -32.74 12.95
N THR A 82 1.85 -31.82 12.89
CA THR A 82 3.10 -31.92 13.66
C THR A 82 2.89 -31.50 15.12
N ASP A 83 3.31 -32.35 16.06
CA ASP A 83 3.41 -32.03 17.49
C ASP A 83 4.79 -31.45 17.82
N PHE A 84 5.01 -30.98 19.04
CA PHE A 84 6.27 -30.34 19.42
C PHE A 84 6.83 -30.84 20.74
N VAL A 85 8.11 -31.19 20.75
CA VAL A 85 8.87 -31.49 21.97
C VAL A 85 9.55 -30.21 22.44
N VAL A 86 9.21 -29.78 23.66
CA VAL A 86 9.86 -28.64 24.33
C VAL A 86 10.98 -29.15 25.23
N LYS A 87 12.17 -28.59 25.08
CA LYS A 87 13.33 -28.91 25.92
C LYS A 87 13.86 -27.68 26.65
N ARG A 88 14.05 -27.79 27.96
CA ARG A 88 14.82 -26.86 28.79
C ARG A 88 16.19 -27.46 29.10
N ASP A 89 17.26 -26.73 28.80
CA ASP A 89 18.65 -27.15 29.03
C ASP A 89 18.96 -28.56 28.48
N GLY A 90 18.38 -28.87 27.31
CA GLY A 90 18.53 -30.16 26.62
C GLY A 90 17.66 -31.29 27.15
N LYS A 91 16.87 -31.09 28.23
CA LYS A 91 15.95 -32.08 28.78
C LYS A 91 14.52 -31.80 28.32
N ARG A 92 13.82 -32.82 27.85
CA ARG A 92 12.40 -32.73 27.50
C ARG A 92 11.60 -32.40 28.75
N ILE A 93 10.80 -31.33 28.67
CA ILE A 93 9.90 -30.90 29.74
C ILE A 93 8.42 -31.06 29.35
N ALA A 94 8.11 -31.00 28.05
CA ALA A 94 6.73 -31.12 27.58
C ALA A 94 6.62 -31.69 26.17
N THR A 95 5.39 -32.03 25.80
CA THR A 95 4.98 -32.28 24.41
C THR A 95 3.67 -31.59 24.17
N VAL A 96 3.68 -30.67 23.21
CA VAL A 96 2.57 -29.77 22.90
C VAL A 96 1.96 -30.23 21.59
N THR A 97 0.64 -30.43 21.58
CA THR A 97 -0.08 -31.04 20.46
C THR A 97 -1.16 -30.13 19.88
N ASP A 98 -1.69 -29.25 20.72
CA ASP A 98 -2.90 -28.43 20.55
C ASP A 98 -2.63 -26.94 20.35
N SER A 99 -1.39 -26.47 20.59
CA SER A 99 -0.94 -25.12 20.27
C SER A 99 0.50 -25.12 19.76
N THR A 100 1.07 -23.93 19.57
CA THR A 100 2.52 -23.73 19.44
C THR A 100 3.06 -22.76 20.49
N THR A 101 2.45 -22.83 21.68
CA THR A 101 2.88 -22.10 22.87
C THR A 101 3.06 -23.05 24.05
N TYR A 102 3.87 -22.67 25.04
CA TYR A 102 4.03 -23.42 26.28
C TYR A 102 4.51 -22.51 27.41
N VAL A 103 3.88 -22.61 28.58
CA VAL A 103 4.36 -21.94 29.80
C VAL A 103 5.16 -22.94 30.63
N ASP A 104 6.44 -22.63 30.87
CA ASP A 104 7.32 -23.39 31.76
C ASP A 104 7.35 -22.76 33.17
N PRO A 105 6.60 -23.28 34.15
CA PRO A 105 6.54 -22.72 35.51
C PRO A 105 7.85 -22.92 36.29
N ASP A 106 8.68 -23.88 35.88
CA ASP A 106 9.98 -24.16 36.48
C ASP A 106 11.13 -23.43 35.76
N GLY A 107 10.79 -22.66 34.72
CA GLY A 107 11.74 -21.87 33.95
C GLY A 107 12.31 -20.71 34.76
N THR A 108 13.53 -20.31 34.40
CA THR A 108 14.25 -19.15 34.98
C THR A 108 14.88 -18.33 33.86
N ASP A 109 15.26 -17.09 34.16
CA ASP A 109 16.01 -16.18 33.27
C ASP A 109 17.31 -16.79 32.66
N ARG A 110 17.89 -17.80 33.31
CA ARG A 110 19.09 -18.52 32.84
C ARG A 110 18.79 -19.74 31.97
N SER A 111 17.53 -20.12 31.84
CA SER A 111 17.10 -21.31 31.11
C SER A 111 17.32 -21.14 29.62
N LYS A 112 17.61 -22.26 28.94
CA LYS A 112 17.75 -22.27 27.48
C LYS A 112 16.78 -23.25 26.86
N TYR A 113 16.10 -22.81 25.82
CA TYR A 113 15.02 -23.57 25.21
C TYR A 113 15.34 -23.96 23.76
N THR A 114 14.83 -25.13 23.38
CA THR A 114 14.75 -25.57 21.99
C THR A 114 13.42 -26.29 21.80
N VAL A 115 12.83 -26.17 20.61
CA VAL A 115 11.63 -26.89 20.21
C VAL A 115 11.97 -27.80 19.03
N SER A 116 11.48 -29.02 19.04
CA SER A 116 11.67 -29.97 17.94
C SER A 116 10.32 -30.47 17.43
N PRO A 117 10.08 -30.50 16.12
CA PRO A 117 8.86 -31.09 15.57
C PRO A 117 8.85 -32.59 15.88
N LEU A 118 7.68 -33.13 16.18
CA LEU A 118 7.43 -34.52 16.52
C LEU A 118 6.36 -35.07 15.57
N GLN A 119 6.77 -35.98 14.69
CA GLN A 119 5.86 -36.69 13.79
C GLN A 119 5.69 -38.12 14.29
N GLY A 120 4.53 -38.40 14.90
CA GLY A 120 4.29 -39.65 15.60
C GLY A 120 5.27 -39.84 16.76
N LYS A 121 6.22 -40.78 16.62
CA LYS A 121 7.27 -41.02 17.63
C LYS A 121 8.66 -40.49 17.24
N ARG A 122 8.77 -39.87 16.06
CA ARG A 122 10.05 -39.40 15.51
C ARG A 122 10.22 -37.91 15.80
N GLU A 123 11.16 -37.59 16.67
CA GLU A 123 11.62 -36.22 16.89
C GLU A 123 12.50 -35.76 15.71
N GLY A 124 12.21 -34.58 15.18
CA GLY A 124 12.94 -33.94 14.08
C GLY A 124 14.14 -33.12 14.55
N LYS A 125 14.66 -32.26 13.66
CA LYS A 125 15.75 -31.33 14.00
C LYS A 125 15.23 -30.28 14.98
N ALA A 126 15.96 -30.08 16.08
CA ALA A 126 15.66 -29.00 17.02
C ALA A 126 15.83 -27.63 16.36
N SER A 127 15.03 -26.66 16.80
CA SER A 127 15.24 -25.24 16.56
C SER A 127 16.62 -24.80 17.05
N ASP A 128 16.99 -23.59 16.66
CA ASP A 128 18.06 -22.90 17.35
C ASP A 128 17.69 -22.67 18.82
N LYS A 129 18.75 -22.55 19.62
CA LYS A 129 18.63 -22.45 21.07
C LYS A 129 18.43 -21.00 21.46
N VAL A 130 17.37 -20.72 22.19
CA VAL A 130 17.08 -19.37 22.67
C VAL A 130 17.27 -19.25 24.17
N THR A 131 17.62 -18.04 24.60
CA THR A 131 17.65 -17.62 26.00
C THR A 131 16.39 -16.84 26.33
N VAL A 132 16.00 -16.84 27.60
CA VAL A 132 14.87 -16.04 28.08
C VAL A 132 15.19 -14.55 27.94
N GLN A 133 14.24 -13.79 27.39
CA GLN A 133 14.32 -12.33 27.31
C GLN A 133 14.20 -11.69 28.70
N GLY A 134 14.85 -10.56 28.92
CA GLY A 134 14.76 -9.83 30.20
C GLY A 134 13.45 -9.04 30.37
N SER A 135 12.64 -8.95 29.33
CA SER A 135 11.44 -8.11 29.20
C SER A 135 10.35 -8.83 28.40
N PRO A 136 9.08 -8.40 28.50
CA PRO A 136 7.98 -8.92 27.67
C PRO A 136 8.00 -8.36 26.23
N PHE A 137 9.16 -7.86 25.79
CA PHE A 137 9.41 -7.31 24.46
C PHE A 137 10.90 -7.49 24.13
N LEU A 138 11.23 -7.39 22.85
CA LEU A 138 12.59 -7.33 22.35
C LEU A 138 12.87 -5.91 21.85
N ASP A 139 14.10 -5.43 22.02
CA ASP A 139 14.55 -4.17 21.42
C ASP A 139 15.62 -4.50 20.38
N ILE A 140 15.44 -4.03 19.14
CA ILE A 140 16.49 -3.97 18.10
C ILE A 140 17.18 -2.61 18.25
N PRO A 141 18.44 -2.56 18.72
CA PRO A 141 19.18 -1.31 18.78
C PRO A 141 19.35 -0.71 17.38
N LEU A 142 18.95 0.55 17.21
CA LEU A 142 19.02 1.27 15.95
C LEU A 142 20.20 2.23 15.92
N THR A 143 20.82 2.36 14.74
CA THR A 143 21.85 3.38 14.50
C THR A 143 21.22 4.62 13.91
N LYS A 144 20.68 5.50 14.76
CA LYS A 144 20.02 6.74 14.32
C LYS A 144 20.92 7.58 13.38
N PRO A 145 20.44 7.97 12.17
CA PRO A 145 21.13 8.90 11.29
C PRO A 145 21.39 10.24 11.96
N ALA A 146 22.47 10.92 11.55
CA ALA A 146 22.76 12.25 12.04
C ALA A 146 21.72 13.26 11.56
N ASP A 147 21.38 14.20 12.43
CA ASP A 147 20.56 15.37 12.11
C ASP A 147 21.21 16.22 11.00
N GLY A 148 20.42 17.05 10.32
CA GLY A 148 20.90 17.83 9.18
C GLY A 148 20.26 19.21 9.06
N VAL A 149 20.64 19.93 8.01
CA VAL A 149 20.14 21.27 7.69
C VAL A 149 19.82 21.33 6.19
N THR A 150 18.67 21.89 5.83
CA THR A 150 18.25 22.06 4.43
C THR A 150 18.99 23.22 3.75
N PRO A 151 18.93 23.34 2.41
CA PRO A 151 19.45 24.52 1.71
C PRO A 151 18.88 25.86 2.21
N ALA A 152 17.63 25.86 2.71
CA ALA A 152 16.98 27.02 3.31
C ALA A 152 17.43 27.32 4.77
N GLY A 153 18.35 26.52 5.33
CA GLY A 153 18.83 26.71 6.70
C GLY A 153 17.95 26.10 7.79
N GLU A 154 16.92 25.33 7.42
CA GLU A 154 16.04 24.63 8.38
C GLU A 154 16.75 23.39 8.92
N ALA A 155 16.88 23.28 10.25
CA ALA A 155 17.40 22.08 10.90
C ALA A 155 16.32 20.99 10.99
N TYR A 156 16.73 19.73 10.82
CA TYR A 156 15.86 18.57 10.96
C TYR A 156 16.56 17.42 11.69
N THR A 157 15.76 16.57 12.33
CA THR A 157 16.22 15.37 13.05
C THR A 157 15.58 14.12 12.45
N TYR A 158 15.98 12.92 12.87
CA TYR A 158 15.39 11.67 12.39
C TYR A 158 14.57 10.91 13.43
N ALA A 159 13.50 10.26 12.98
CA ALA A 159 12.79 9.22 13.71
C ALA A 159 12.72 7.94 12.86
N ALA A 160 12.82 6.78 13.50
CA ALA A 160 12.48 5.51 12.84
C ALA A 160 10.99 5.57 12.46
N ASN A 161 10.58 4.97 11.35
CA ASN A 161 9.25 5.15 10.80
C ASN A 161 8.66 3.81 10.36
N ASP A 162 8.11 3.71 9.15
CA ASP A 162 7.56 2.46 8.61
C ASP A 162 8.63 1.37 8.49
N VAL A 163 8.23 0.13 8.75
CA VAL A 163 9.09 -1.06 8.72
C VAL A 163 8.47 -2.13 7.81
N SER A 164 9.34 -2.83 7.09
CA SER A 164 8.99 -4.08 6.40
C SER A 164 9.98 -5.18 6.82
N VAL A 165 9.70 -6.43 6.45
CA VAL A 165 10.49 -7.60 6.83
C VAL A 165 10.77 -8.52 5.64
N GLY A 166 11.90 -9.21 5.71
CA GLY A 166 12.27 -10.28 4.78
C GLY A 166 13.52 -10.99 5.28
N ASP A 167 13.60 -12.30 5.04
CA ASP A 167 14.83 -13.07 5.29
C ASP A 167 15.83 -12.72 4.19
N VAL A 168 16.79 -11.82 4.47
CA VAL A 168 17.67 -11.30 3.41
C VAL A 168 18.89 -12.16 3.18
N ASP A 169 19.13 -13.19 4.00
CA ASP A 169 20.32 -14.01 3.91
C ASP A 169 20.11 -15.53 3.79
N GLY A 170 18.88 -15.98 3.97
CA GLY A 170 18.37 -17.33 3.76
C GLY A 170 18.53 -18.23 4.98
N ASP A 171 18.63 -17.68 6.19
CA ASP A 171 18.75 -18.45 7.43
C ASP A 171 17.39 -18.79 8.09
N GLY A 172 16.31 -18.18 7.61
CA GLY A 172 14.92 -18.37 8.03
C GLY A 172 14.44 -17.39 9.11
N ALA A 173 15.30 -16.51 9.63
CA ALA A 173 14.89 -15.39 10.47
C ALA A 173 14.57 -14.17 9.59
N TYR A 174 13.72 -13.26 10.09
CA TYR A 174 13.49 -12.00 9.40
C TYR A 174 14.53 -10.96 9.80
N GLU A 175 15.04 -10.24 8.81
CA GLU A 175 15.61 -8.92 8.99
C GLU A 175 14.54 -7.84 8.89
N TYR A 176 14.81 -6.71 9.54
CA TYR A 176 13.91 -5.58 9.66
C TYR A 176 14.43 -4.42 8.82
N VAL A 177 13.65 -4.04 7.81
CA VAL A 177 13.96 -2.95 6.89
C VAL A 177 13.25 -1.69 7.39
N VAL A 178 14.03 -0.73 7.91
CA VAL A 178 13.54 0.45 8.62
C VAL A 178 13.70 1.70 7.76
N LYS A 179 12.59 2.39 7.48
CA LYS A 179 12.61 3.74 6.91
C LYS A 179 12.89 4.76 8.02
N TRP A 180 13.82 5.67 7.77
CA TRP A 180 14.05 6.85 8.60
C TRP A 180 13.38 8.06 7.98
N ASP A 181 12.52 8.69 8.75
CA ASP A 181 11.80 9.90 8.34
C ASP A 181 12.43 11.14 8.98
N PRO A 182 12.84 12.15 8.20
CA PRO A 182 13.30 13.41 8.75
C PRO A 182 12.11 14.19 9.33
N SER A 183 12.32 14.93 10.41
CA SER A 183 11.28 15.69 11.12
C SER A 183 10.61 16.78 10.29
N ASN A 184 11.15 17.08 9.10
CA ASN A 184 10.61 18.01 8.13
C ASN A 184 10.14 17.31 6.85
N SER A 185 9.80 16.02 6.89
CA SER A 185 9.06 15.34 5.82
C SER A 185 7.74 16.07 5.52
N LYS A 186 7.21 15.89 4.30
CA LYS A 186 6.10 16.68 3.78
C LYS A 186 5.00 15.79 3.23
N ASP A 187 3.75 16.14 3.50
CA ASP A 187 2.69 15.76 2.56
C ASP A 187 2.93 16.44 1.21
N VAL A 188 2.50 15.85 0.10
CA VAL A 188 2.75 16.41 -1.23
C VAL A 188 2.13 17.79 -1.45
N SER A 189 1.12 18.18 -0.66
CA SER A 189 0.51 19.51 -0.72
C SER A 189 1.30 20.59 0.06
N GLN A 190 2.36 20.21 0.77
CA GLN A 190 3.12 21.10 1.64
C GLN A 190 4.42 21.54 0.96
N VAL A 191 4.73 22.83 1.05
CA VAL A 191 5.99 23.41 0.58
C VAL A 191 7.14 23.18 1.56
N GLY A 192 8.37 23.21 1.06
CA GLY A 192 9.59 23.13 1.86
C GLY A 192 10.50 21.98 1.43
N TYR A 193 11.80 22.18 1.64
CA TYR A 193 12.80 21.13 1.54
C TYR A 193 12.56 20.03 2.57
N THR A 194 13.09 18.84 2.29
CA THR A 194 13.15 17.73 3.24
C THR A 194 14.59 17.26 3.42
N GLY A 195 14.89 16.66 4.57
CA GLY A 195 16.06 15.79 4.69
C GLY A 195 15.97 14.59 3.73
N PRO A 196 17.10 13.92 3.43
CA PRO A 196 17.09 12.68 2.67
C PRO A 196 16.37 11.55 3.43
N VAL A 197 15.80 10.60 2.68
CA VAL A 197 15.25 9.36 3.25
C VAL A 197 16.37 8.33 3.36
N TYR A 198 16.43 7.61 4.49
CA TYR A 198 17.30 6.45 4.64
C TYR A 198 16.49 5.17 4.81
N ILE A 199 16.92 4.09 4.18
CA ILE A 199 16.41 2.72 4.40
C ILE A 199 17.55 1.89 4.97
N ASP A 200 17.38 1.39 6.19
CA ASP A 200 18.34 0.48 6.84
C ASP A 200 17.83 -0.95 6.85
N THR A 201 18.74 -1.92 6.86
CA THR A 201 18.40 -3.33 7.14
C THR A 201 19.13 -3.79 8.40
N TYR A 202 18.38 -4.31 9.38
CA TYR A 202 18.89 -4.79 10.66
C TYR A 202 18.57 -6.26 10.88
N GLU A 203 19.53 -7.03 11.39
CA GLU A 203 19.26 -8.30 12.07
C GLU A 203 18.56 -8.04 13.42
N LEU A 204 17.86 -9.04 13.97
CA LEU A 204 17.14 -8.93 15.24
C LEU A 204 18.04 -8.50 16.43
N ASP A 205 19.35 -8.76 16.36
CA ASP A 205 20.30 -8.38 17.40
C ASP A 205 20.80 -6.92 17.32
N GLY A 206 20.35 -6.15 16.33
CA GLY A 206 20.78 -4.77 16.08
C GLY A 206 21.96 -4.63 15.13
N THR A 207 22.44 -5.73 14.53
CA THR A 207 23.46 -5.65 13.49
C THR A 207 22.92 -4.93 12.26
N LEU A 208 23.40 -3.70 12.03
CA LEU A 208 23.15 -2.95 10.80
C LEU A 208 23.91 -3.62 9.65
N LEU A 209 23.18 -4.11 8.65
CA LEU A 209 23.70 -4.76 7.45
C LEU A 209 24.00 -3.77 6.33
N ASN A 210 23.06 -2.88 6.03
CA ASN A 210 23.22 -1.85 5.01
C ASN A 210 22.37 -0.61 5.30
N ARG A 211 22.75 0.53 4.68
CA ARG A 211 21.98 1.77 4.62
C ARG A 211 21.90 2.28 3.19
N ILE A 212 20.69 2.44 2.66
CA ILE A 212 20.41 3.09 1.39
C ILE A 212 20.02 4.55 1.69
N ASP A 213 20.87 5.48 1.26
CA ASP A 213 20.66 6.92 1.28
C ASP A 213 20.03 7.34 -0.06
N LEU A 214 18.74 7.70 -0.06
CA LEU A 214 18.03 8.04 -1.30
C LEU A 214 18.51 9.36 -1.93
N GLY A 215 19.27 10.16 -1.18
CA GLY A 215 19.81 11.43 -1.64
C GLY A 215 18.75 12.53 -1.70
N VAL A 216 19.12 13.64 -2.33
CA VAL A 216 18.31 14.88 -2.34
C VAL A 216 17.17 14.85 -3.37
N ASN A 217 17.26 13.96 -4.37
CA ASN A 217 16.31 13.90 -5.48
C ASN A 217 15.13 12.96 -5.22
N ILE A 218 14.98 12.48 -4.00
CA ILE A 218 13.78 11.80 -3.50
C ILE A 218 13.29 12.58 -2.28
N ARG A 219 12.11 13.16 -2.40
CA ARG A 219 11.48 13.95 -1.33
C ARG A 219 10.97 13.01 -0.23
N ALA A 220 11.06 13.45 1.04
CA ALA A 220 10.59 12.68 2.18
C ALA A 220 9.12 12.96 2.49
N GLY A 221 8.36 11.90 2.75
CA GLY A 221 6.94 11.96 3.09
C GLY A 221 6.23 10.65 2.73
N ALA A 222 5.01 10.48 3.25
CA ALA A 222 4.24 9.24 3.13
C ALA A 222 4.02 8.80 1.67
N HIS A 223 3.77 9.75 0.76
CA HIS A 223 3.37 9.45 -0.63
C HIS A 223 4.55 9.22 -1.57
N TYR A 224 5.81 9.40 -1.14
CA TYR A 224 6.99 9.34 -2.03
C TYR A 224 7.63 7.96 -2.09
N THR A 225 8.37 7.58 -1.04
CA THR A 225 9.13 6.33 -1.04
C THR A 225 8.25 5.18 -0.59
N GLN A 226 7.93 4.29 -1.53
CA GLN A 226 7.27 3.02 -1.27
C GLN A 226 8.31 1.91 -1.52
N PHE A 227 8.68 1.16 -0.49
CA PHE A 227 9.77 0.18 -0.51
C PHE A 227 9.27 -1.25 -0.27
N LEU A 228 9.51 -2.13 -1.23
CA LEU A 228 9.12 -3.54 -1.16
C LEU A 228 10.28 -4.39 -0.66
N VAL A 229 9.98 -5.35 0.21
CA VAL A 229 10.93 -6.34 0.75
C VAL A 229 10.34 -7.73 0.57
N TYR A 230 10.93 -8.50 -0.34
CA TYR A 230 10.41 -9.81 -0.73
C TYR A 230 11.46 -10.63 -1.49
N ASP A 231 11.38 -11.96 -1.41
CA ASP A 231 12.15 -12.87 -2.27
C ASP A 231 11.48 -12.96 -3.64
N PHE A 232 11.87 -12.10 -4.58
CA PHE A 232 11.16 -12.00 -5.86
C PHE A 232 11.59 -13.06 -6.88
N ASP A 233 12.79 -13.63 -6.75
CA ASP A 233 13.31 -14.64 -7.68
C ASP A 233 13.24 -16.08 -7.16
N GLY A 234 12.81 -16.28 -5.91
CA GLY A 234 12.66 -17.58 -5.28
C GLY A 234 13.97 -18.24 -4.84
N ASN A 235 15.05 -17.46 -4.70
CA ASN A 235 16.34 -17.98 -4.26
C ASN A 235 16.41 -18.25 -2.74
N GLY A 236 15.36 -17.88 -1.99
CA GLY A 236 15.26 -17.99 -0.55
C GLY A 236 15.81 -16.78 0.20
N LYS A 237 15.97 -15.63 -0.46
CA LYS A 237 16.48 -14.39 0.14
C LYS A 237 15.72 -13.19 -0.40
N ALA A 238 15.34 -12.29 0.48
CA ALA A 238 14.62 -11.09 0.10
C ALA A 238 15.52 -10.05 -0.58
N GLU A 239 15.04 -9.50 -1.69
CA GLU A 239 15.50 -8.26 -2.28
C GLU A 239 14.71 -7.06 -1.72
N ILE A 240 15.27 -5.87 -1.95
CA ILE A 240 14.60 -4.60 -1.66
C ILE A 240 14.41 -3.84 -2.98
N MET A 241 13.18 -3.44 -3.29
CA MET A 241 12.84 -2.69 -4.51
C MET A 241 12.15 -1.37 -4.19
N MET A 242 12.60 -0.27 -4.79
CA MET A 242 11.98 1.05 -4.61
C MET A 242 12.36 2.03 -5.71
N LYS A 243 11.60 3.14 -5.81
CA LYS A 243 11.96 4.29 -6.62
C LYS A 243 13.25 4.94 -6.11
N THR A 244 14.19 5.21 -7.02
CA THR A 244 15.45 5.89 -6.73
C THR A 244 15.69 7.01 -7.74
N ALA A 245 16.77 7.78 -7.54
CA ALA A 245 17.10 8.93 -8.37
C ALA A 245 18.63 9.13 -8.45
N PRO A 246 19.14 10.03 -9.32
CA PRO A 246 20.53 10.47 -9.23
C PRO A 246 20.87 10.93 -7.81
N GLY A 247 21.97 10.40 -7.25
CA GLY A 247 22.40 10.72 -5.90
C GLY A 247 22.08 9.62 -4.88
N THR A 248 21.17 8.69 -5.21
CA THR A 248 20.91 7.51 -4.35
C THR A 248 22.17 6.65 -4.23
N LYS A 249 22.54 6.32 -2.99
CA LYS A 249 23.78 5.64 -2.63
C LYS A 249 23.53 4.59 -1.55
N SER A 250 23.97 3.37 -1.77
CA SER A 250 23.89 2.30 -0.79
C SER A 250 25.24 2.06 -0.10
N THR A 251 25.20 1.80 1.20
CA THR A 251 26.37 1.52 2.04
C THR A 251 26.23 0.18 2.75
N GLU A 252 27.13 -0.77 2.47
CA GLU A 252 27.26 -2.04 3.20
C GLU A 252 27.99 -1.80 4.53
N PHE A 253 27.51 -2.39 5.62
CA PHE A 253 28.15 -2.39 6.93
C PHE A 253 28.66 -3.79 7.30
N LYS A 254 29.76 -3.82 8.05
CA LYS A 254 30.29 -5.05 8.64
C LYS A 254 30.88 -4.75 10.01
N LYS A 255 30.37 -5.42 11.05
CA LYS A 255 30.79 -5.21 12.44
C LYS A 255 30.68 -3.73 12.85
N GLY A 256 29.55 -3.10 12.52
CA GLY A 256 29.24 -1.71 12.85
C GLY A 256 30.08 -0.65 12.10
N LYS A 257 30.78 -1.02 11.02
CA LYS A 257 31.58 -0.08 10.20
C LYS A 257 31.19 -0.15 8.75
N ALA A 258 31.08 1.01 8.10
CA ALA A 258 30.89 1.10 6.66
C ALA A 258 32.05 0.40 5.92
N LYS A 259 31.70 -0.54 5.04
CA LYS A 259 32.63 -1.36 4.26
C LYS A 259 32.76 -0.86 2.83
N LYS A 260 31.63 -0.55 2.20
CA LYS A 260 31.56 -0.15 0.79
C LYS A 260 30.36 0.77 0.60
N ALA A 261 30.52 1.85 -0.17
CA ALA A 261 29.42 2.72 -0.55
C ALA A 261 29.46 2.96 -2.07
N GLU A 262 28.32 2.82 -2.74
CA GLU A 262 28.19 2.97 -4.19
C GLU A 262 26.89 3.68 -4.56
N TYR A 263 26.96 4.56 -5.55
CA TYR A 263 25.76 5.12 -6.17
C TYR A 263 25.07 4.04 -7.01
N VAL A 264 23.73 4.11 -7.07
CA VAL A 264 22.96 3.30 -8.04
C VAL A 264 23.39 3.65 -9.45
N THR A 265 23.33 2.69 -10.35
CA THR A 265 23.76 2.86 -11.73
C THR A 265 22.84 3.83 -12.46
N MET A 266 23.40 4.98 -12.85
CA MET A 266 22.74 5.87 -13.80
C MET A 266 22.68 5.23 -15.21
N PRO A 267 21.49 5.09 -15.83
CA PRO A 267 21.35 4.55 -17.17
C PRO A 267 22.26 5.25 -18.19
N LYS A 268 22.74 4.48 -19.19
CA LYS A 268 23.66 5.01 -20.22
C LYS A 268 23.10 6.21 -20.98
N ALA A 269 21.79 6.23 -21.24
CA ALA A 269 21.11 7.33 -21.90
C ALA A 269 21.19 8.60 -21.06
N ASP A 270 21.00 8.51 -19.75
CA ASP A 270 21.03 9.65 -18.84
C ASP A 270 22.45 10.23 -18.69
N ARG A 271 23.46 9.37 -18.56
CA ARG A 271 24.86 9.83 -18.58
C ARG A 271 25.22 10.53 -19.88
N LYS A 272 24.68 10.07 -21.03
CA LYS A 272 24.89 10.71 -22.33
C LYS A 272 24.13 12.05 -22.44
N ALA A 273 22.98 12.16 -21.77
CA ALA A 273 22.23 13.40 -21.66
C ALA A 273 22.87 14.42 -20.70
N GLY A 274 23.88 14.01 -19.92
CA GLY A 274 24.69 14.90 -19.09
C GLY A 274 24.32 14.90 -17.60
N TYR A 275 23.37 14.05 -17.18
CA TYR A 275 22.99 13.93 -15.78
C TYR A 275 24.13 13.38 -14.91
N SER A 276 24.16 13.79 -13.64
CA SER A 276 25.16 13.40 -12.64
C SER A 276 24.52 13.07 -11.30
N HIS A 277 25.18 12.22 -10.50
CA HIS A 277 24.77 11.97 -9.10
C HIS A 277 24.97 13.17 -8.16
N SER A 278 25.62 14.23 -8.65
CA SER A 278 25.76 15.51 -7.94
C SER A 278 24.66 16.51 -8.24
N ASP A 279 23.75 16.19 -9.18
CA ASP A 279 22.66 17.09 -9.55
C ASP A 279 21.66 17.22 -8.40
N ASP A 280 21.11 18.41 -8.22
CA ASP A 280 20.07 18.72 -7.24
C ASP A 280 18.87 19.31 -7.99
N TYR A 281 17.79 18.53 -8.09
CA TYR A 281 16.56 18.91 -8.79
C TYR A 281 15.52 19.50 -7.84
N ARG A 282 15.86 19.75 -6.57
CA ARG A 282 14.95 20.43 -5.64
C ARG A 282 14.88 21.90 -6.01
N MET A 283 13.71 22.36 -6.40
CA MET A 283 13.51 23.75 -6.79
C MET A 283 13.57 24.68 -5.58
N SER A 284 14.27 25.81 -5.72
CA SER A 284 13.96 27.02 -4.95
C SER A 284 12.74 27.73 -5.55
N ALA A 285 12.23 28.77 -4.87
CA ALA A 285 11.16 29.59 -5.41
C ALA A 285 11.54 30.28 -6.74
N ASP A 286 12.81 30.70 -6.86
CA ASP A 286 13.32 31.32 -8.07
C ASP A 286 13.47 30.29 -9.20
N ASP A 287 13.93 29.07 -8.90
CA ASP A 287 14.00 27.98 -9.88
C ASP A 287 12.62 27.60 -10.40
N TYR A 288 11.61 27.58 -9.53
CA TYR A 288 10.23 27.29 -9.92
C TYR A 288 9.64 28.38 -10.83
N ALA A 289 9.86 29.65 -10.53
CA ALA A 289 9.45 30.74 -11.41
C ALA A 289 10.16 30.66 -12.77
N ALA A 290 11.46 30.34 -12.78
CA ALA A 290 12.22 30.15 -14.01
C ALA A 290 11.72 28.96 -14.85
N HIS A 291 11.39 27.85 -14.19
CA HIS A 291 10.78 26.66 -14.81
C HIS A 291 9.42 26.98 -15.43
N LEU A 292 8.54 27.68 -14.71
CA LEU A 292 7.25 28.10 -15.27
C LEU A 292 7.43 29.00 -16.49
N ALA A 293 8.44 29.87 -16.51
CA ALA A 293 8.70 30.72 -17.66
C ALA A 293 9.16 29.90 -18.88
N ASP A 294 9.87 28.78 -18.68
CA ASP A 294 10.16 27.82 -19.77
C ASP A 294 8.89 27.10 -20.26
N VAL A 295 8.01 26.69 -19.32
CA VAL A 295 6.70 26.11 -19.66
C VAL A 295 5.84 27.08 -20.46
N PHE A 296 5.78 28.35 -20.06
CA PHE A 296 4.99 29.38 -20.74
C PHE A 296 5.61 29.74 -22.08
N GLN A 297 6.94 29.86 -22.17
CA GLN A 297 7.63 30.12 -23.42
C GLN A 297 7.35 29.03 -24.47
N GLY A 298 7.24 27.76 -24.06
CA GLY A 298 6.88 26.63 -24.92
C GLY A 298 5.38 26.47 -25.20
N TRP A 299 4.50 27.37 -24.72
CA TRP A 299 3.05 27.18 -24.73
C TRP A 299 2.48 26.88 -26.13
N SER A 300 2.84 27.67 -27.14
CA SER A 300 2.31 27.52 -28.51
C SER A 300 2.72 26.22 -29.21
N GLU A 301 3.72 25.50 -28.67
CA GLU A 301 4.20 24.24 -29.21
C GLU A 301 3.57 23.02 -28.53
N ARG A 302 2.86 23.23 -27.41
CA ARG A 302 2.20 22.14 -26.68
C ARG A 302 1.14 21.47 -27.54
N LYS A 303 1.07 20.14 -27.46
CA LYS A 303 0.12 19.34 -28.25
C LYS A 303 -1.32 19.75 -27.98
N GLU A 304 -1.64 20.08 -26.74
CA GLU A 304 -2.97 20.48 -26.31
C GLU A 304 -3.36 21.86 -26.88
N VAL A 305 -2.40 22.77 -27.04
CA VAL A 305 -2.62 24.09 -27.66
C VAL A 305 -2.75 23.96 -29.18
N VAL A 306 -1.84 23.21 -29.81
CA VAL A 306 -1.84 22.97 -31.27
C VAL A 306 -3.11 22.25 -31.74
N SER A 307 -3.66 21.34 -30.91
CA SER A 307 -4.92 20.66 -31.22
C SER A 307 -6.16 21.54 -31.02
N GLY A 308 -6.02 22.70 -30.39
CA GLY A 308 -7.13 23.56 -29.98
C GLY A 308 -7.88 23.04 -28.74
N GLN A 309 -7.32 22.05 -28.03
CA GLN A 309 -7.89 21.58 -26.77
C GLN A 309 -7.71 22.62 -25.66
N TRP A 310 -6.56 23.29 -25.62
CA TRP A 310 -6.26 24.40 -24.71
C TRP A 310 -6.33 25.75 -25.43
N PRO A 311 -6.49 26.86 -24.68
CA PRO A 311 -6.46 28.20 -25.25
C PRO A 311 -5.16 28.49 -26.00
N ALA A 312 -5.24 29.32 -27.03
CA ALA A 312 -4.11 29.60 -27.92
C ALA A 312 -3.01 30.37 -27.20
N THR A 313 -3.37 31.16 -26.19
CA THR A 313 -2.45 31.93 -25.35
C THR A 313 -2.60 31.61 -23.86
N ILE A 314 -1.55 31.86 -23.09
CA ILE A 314 -1.56 31.80 -21.63
C ILE A 314 -2.58 32.80 -21.07
N GLU A 315 -2.65 34.02 -21.60
CA GLU A 315 -3.61 35.02 -21.16
C GLU A 315 -5.05 34.52 -21.25
N GLU A 316 -5.43 33.91 -22.37
CA GLU A 316 -6.76 33.30 -22.53
C GLU A 316 -6.97 32.17 -21.52
N ALA A 317 -5.94 31.36 -21.26
CA ALA A 317 -5.97 30.30 -20.26
C ALA A 317 -6.13 30.83 -18.82
N LEU A 318 -5.59 32.02 -18.53
CA LEU A 318 -5.75 32.72 -17.26
C LEU A 318 -6.99 33.61 -17.21
N GLY A 319 -7.76 33.71 -18.30
CA GLY A 319 -9.01 34.45 -18.38
C GLY A 319 -8.87 35.94 -18.68
N THR A 320 -7.77 36.35 -19.32
CA THR A 320 -7.50 37.72 -19.77
C THR A 320 -7.35 37.81 -21.29
N GLU A 321 -7.48 39.01 -21.85
CA GLU A 321 -7.27 39.25 -23.28
C GLU A 321 -5.78 39.05 -23.67
N PRO A 322 -5.47 38.47 -24.84
CA PRO A 322 -4.10 38.39 -25.34
C PRO A 322 -3.44 39.76 -25.46
N THR A 323 -2.23 39.91 -24.91
CA THR A 323 -1.44 41.15 -25.02
C THR A 323 -0.06 40.93 -25.62
N HIS A 324 0.38 39.67 -25.76
CA HIS A 324 1.71 39.30 -26.24
C HIS A 324 1.67 38.59 -27.60
N ASP A 325 2.80 38.64 -28.30
CA ASP A 325 3.02 37.85 -29.52
C ASP A 325 3.54 36.45 -29.17
N TYR A 326 3.13 35.44 -29.95
CA TYR A 326 3.58 34.05 -29.79
C TYR A 326 4.44 33.60 -30.99
N PRO A 327 5.48 32.76 -30.80
CA PRO A 327 5.94 32.21 -29.52
C PRO A 327 6.48 33.29 -28.58
N LEU A 328 6.23 33.14 -27.27
CA LEU A 328 6.58 34.14 -26.27
C LEU A 328 8.09 34.37 -26.22
N SER A 329 8.51 35.63 -26.10
CA SER A 329 9.88 35.89 -25.68
C SER A 329 10.07 35.48 -24.21
N ARG A 330 11.31 35.30 -23.78
CA ARG A 330 11.60 34.95 -22.39
C ARG A 330 11.09 36.02 -21.41
N ALA A 331 11.21 37.30 -21.79
CA ALA A 331 10.74 38.41 -20.97
C ALA A 331 9.20 38.40 -20.84
N ASP A 332 8.48 38.15 -21.93
CA ASP A 332 7.02 38.08 -21.92
C ASP A 332 6.53 36.86 -21.10
N ALA A 333 7.23 35.72 -21.20
CA ALA A 333 6.93 34.55 -20.39
C ALA A 333 7.13 34.81 -18.89
N GLU A 334 8.22 35.48 -18.50
CA GLU A 334 8.48 35.88 -17.11
C GLU A 334 7.41 36.87 -16.59
N GLU A 335 6.97 37.83 -17.39
CA GLU A 335 5.88 38.74 -17.04
C GLU A 335 4.56 37.98 -16.78
N LEU A 336 4.23 37.01 -17.65
CA LEU A 336 3.04 36.18 -17.47
C LEU A 336 3.15 35.24 -16.26
N VAL A 337 4.35 34.74 -15.94
CA VAL A 337 4.59 33.97 -14.71
C VAL A 337 4.38 34.83 -13.46
N ASP A 338 4.87 36.07 -13.46
CA ASP A 338 4.63 37.00 -12.36
C ASP A 338 3.12 37.27 -12.18
N TYR A 339 2.39 37.49 -13.28
CA TYR A 339 0.94 37.59 -13.23
C TYR A 339 0.28 36.31 -12.70
N PHE A 340 0.71 35.14 -13.16
CA PHE A 340 0.18 33.85 -12.71
C PHE A 340 0.37 33.67 -11.20
N ILE A 341 1.59 33.90 -10.70
CA ILE A 341 1.96 33.67 -9.30
C ILE A 341 1.37 34.72 -8.36
N ASP A 342 1.41 36.01 -8.74
CA ASP A 342 1.09 37.10 -7.82
C ASP A 342 -0.36 37.59 -7.94
N VAL A 343 -1.03 37.29 -9.06
CA VAL A 343 -2.40 37.77 -9.32
C VAL A 343 -3.37 36.61 -9.52
N TYR A 344 -3.14 35.77 -10.52
CA TYR A 344 -4.10 34.71 -10.87
C TYR A 344 -4.25 33.69 -9.74
N ALA A 345 -3.16 33.06 -9.30
CA ALA A 345 -3.21 32.01 -8.30
C ALA A 345 -3.82 32.50 -6.96
N PRO A 346 -3.44 33.67 -6.39
CA PRO A 346 -4.08 34.22 -5.21
C PRO A 346 -5.56 34.57 -5.40
N SER A 347 -5.98 34.96 -6.61
CA SER A 347 -7.39 35.21 -6.92
C SER A 347 -8.24 33.94 -6.89
N ARG A 348 -7.65 32.78 -7.20
CA ARG A 348 -8.30 31.45 -7.12
C ARG A 348 -8.46 31.00 -5.67
N SER A 349 -7.46 31.26 -4.85
CA SER A 349 -7.45 30.98 -3.42
C SER A 349 -6.32 31.73 -2.73
N GLY A 350 -6.62 32.42 -1.61
CA GLY A 350 -5.60 33.08 -0.80
C GLY A 350 -4.59 32.12 -0.14
N ARG A 351 -4.78 30.80 -0.27
CA ARG A 351 -3.81 29.78 0.14
C ARG A 351 -2.75 29.49 -0.92
N ASN A 352 -2.90 30.00 -2.14
CA ASN A 352 -1.93 29.82 -3.20
C ASN A 352 -0.79 30.83 -3.02
N VAL A 353 0.25 30.45 -2.29
CA VAL A 353 1.42 31.28 -1.99
C VAL A 353 2.63 30.75 -2.76
N LEU A 354 2.58 30.81 -4.09
CA LEU A 354 3.55 30.13 -4.96
C LEU A 354 4.95 30.76 -4.96
N ARG A 355 5.10 32.00 -4.44
CA ARG A 355 6.42 32.58 -4.13
C ARG A 355 7.17 31.87 -2.98
N ASN A 356 6.50 30.96 -2.26
CA ASN A 356 7.11 30.10 -1.25
C ASN A 356 7.32 28.66 -1.75
N PHE A 357 7.09 28.38 -3.03
CA PHE A 357 7.22 27.04 -3.57
C PHE A 357 8.70 26.62 -3.60
N GLU A 358 9.07 25.65 -2.77
CA GLU A 358 10.43 25.15 -2.71
C GLU A 358 10.48 23.68 -2.27
N GLY A 359 11.58 23.00 -2.60
CA GLY A 359 11.90 21.64 -2.16
C GLY A 359 11.23 20.52 -2.96
N PHE A 360 10.48 20.84 -4.02
CA PHE A 360 9.88 19.86 -4.93
C PHE A 360 10.83 19.44 -6.05
N ILE A 361 10.64 18.23 -6.57
CA ILE A 361 11.40 17.66 -7.69
C ILE A 361 10.43 17.34 -8.84
N VAL A 362 10.20 18.32 -9.71
CA VAL A 362 9.25 18.20 -10.84
C VAL A 362 9.94 17.91 -12.19
N ASP A 363 11.28 17.82 -12.19
CA ASP A 363 12.09 17.39 -13.33
C ASP A 363 13.22 16.46 -12.86
N GLY A 364 14.00 15.95 -13.79
CA GLY A 364 15.13 15.05 -13.55
C GLY A 364 14.76 13.57 -13.72
N PRO A 365 15.77 12.70 -13.96
CA PRO A 365 15.56 11.27 -14.14
C PRO A 365 14.99 10.57 -12.89
N GLU A 366 14.11 9.60 -13.11
CA GLU A 366 13.57 8.73 -12.07
C GLU A 366 13.88 7.27 -12.40
N TYR A 367 14.23 6.50 -11.38
CA TYR A 367 14.67 5.11 -11.52
C TYR A 367 13.87 4.16 -10.63
N LEU A 368 13.88 2.89 -11.00
CA LEU A 368 13.47 1.77 -10.16
C LEU A 368 14.71 0.90 -9.96
N THR A 369 15.08 0.62 -8.71
CA THR A 369 16.27 -0.16 -8.38
C THR A 369 15.91 -1.38 -7.53
N VAL A 370 16.53 -2.52 -7.86
CA VAL A 370 16.56 -3.74 -7.03
C VAL A 370 17.89 -3.78 -6.28
N PHE A 371 17.83 -4.00 -4.98
CA PHE A 371 18.98 -4.17 -4.10
C PHE A 371 18.99 -5.57 -3.48
N GLU A 372 20.17 -6.18 -3.36
CA GLU A 372 20.39 -7.39 -2.56
C GLU A 372 20.16 -7.05 -1.09
N GLY A 373 19.20 -7.69 -0.41
CA GLY A 373 18.82 -7.33 0.95
C GLY A 373 19.97 -7.41 1.96
N LYS A 374 20.82 -8.45 1.90
CA LYS A 374 21.90 -8.66 2.88
C LYS A 374 22.96 -7.56 2.86
N THR A 375 23.32 -7.04 1.69
CA THR A 375 24.45 -6.11 1.56
C THR A 375 24.05 -4.71 1.12
N GLY A 376 22.81 -4.53 0.68
CA GLY A 376 22.31 -3.32 0.02
C GLY A 376 22.94 -3.11 -1.35
N LYS A 377 23.67 -4.08 -1.91
CA LYS A 377 24.30 -3.94 -3.23
C LYS A 377 23.22 -3.81 -4.30
N GLU A 378 23.37 -2.84 -5.20
CA GLU A 378 22.55 -2.75 -6.41
C GLU A 378 22.67 -4.06 -7.24
N LEU A 379 21.51 -4.61 -7.61
CA LEU A 379 21.38 -5.72 -8.54
C LEU A 379 21.06 -5.22 -9.95
N GLU A 380 20.05 -4.35 -10.10
CA GLU A 380 19.73 -3.69 -11.36
C GLU A 380 19.00 -2.36 -11.11
N THR A 381 19.24 -1.38 -11.98
CA THR A 381 18.48 -0.13 -12.06
C THR A 381 17.94 0.08 -13.47
N VAL A 382 16.64 0.31 -13.56
CA VAL A 382 15.91 0.69 -14.78
C VAL A 382 15.26 2.07 -14.61
N ARG A 383 14.72 2.64 -15.69
CA ARG A 383 13.90 3.85 -15.55
C ARG A 383 12.63 3.53 -14.77
N TYR A 384 12.21 4.44 -13.90
CA TYR A 384 10.93 4.32 -13.23
C TYR A 384 9.81 4.46 -14.26
N GLU A 385 8.91 3.51 -14.28
CA GLU A 385 7.70 3.53 -15.07
C GLU A 385 6.54 3.15 -14.15
N PRO A 386 5.46 3.94 -14.10
CA PRO A 386 5.06 5.06 -14.98
C PRO A 386 5.88 6.36 -14.77
N GLY A 387 6.35 6.93 -15.88
CA GLY A 387 7.16 8.16 -15.86
C GLY A 387 6.35 9.42 -15.51
N ARG A 388 7.06 10.49 -15.10
CA ARG A 388 6.45 11.75 -14.65
C ARG A 388 5.60 12.46 -15.72
N GLY A 389 6.11 12.53 -16.95
CA GLY A 389 5.48 13.29 -18.03
C GLY A 389 5.82 14.78 -17.95
N ASP A 390 5.09 15.53 -17.12
CA ASP A 390 5.28 16.96 -16.89
C ASP A 390 5.30 17.32 -15.39
N ASP A 391 5.27 18.61 -15.07
CA ASP A 391 5.32 19.13 -13.70
C ASP A 391 4.01 18.99 -12.90
N GLY A 392 3.01 18.30 -13.45
CA GLY A 392 1.68 18.15 -12.85
C GLY A 392 0.58 18.86 -13.63
N LEU A 393 0.92 19.64 -14.67
CA LEU A 393 -0.06 20.36 -15.50
C LEU A 393 -1.11 19.42 -16.09
N LEU A 394 -0.70 18.30 -16.71
CA LEU A 394 -1.60 17.25 -17.22
C LEU A 394 -2.15 16.32 -16.14
N TRP A 395 -1.55 16.29 -14.95
CA TRP A 395 -2.06 15.55 -13.80
C TRP A 395 -3.18 16.30 -13.07
N GLY A 396 -3.38 17.58 -13.37
CA GLY A 396 -4.45 18.41 -12.79
C GLY A 396 -4.03 19.24 -11.59
N ASP A 397 -2.73 19.37 -11.33
CA ASP A 397 -2.19 20.06 -10.16
C ASP A 397 -2.40 21.57 -10.18
N TYR A 398 -2.64 22.12 -11.38
CA TYR A 398 -2.88 23.54 -11.62
C TYR A 398 -4.37 23.86 -11.85
N ALA A 399 -5.21 22.85 -12.06
CA ALA A 399 -6.59 23.04 -12.53
C ALA A 399 -7.58 23.41 -11.42
N MET A 400 -7.25 23.06 -10.18
CA MET A 400 -8.12 23.24 -9.02
C MET A 400 -8.00 24.66 -8.44
N SER A 401 -8.94 25.04 -7.55
CA SER A 401 -8.89 26.35 -6.88
C SER A 401 -7.64 26.51 -5.99
N ARG A 402 -7.23 25.42 -5.34
CA ARG A 402 -5.91 25.29 -4.72
C ARG A 402 -4.94 24.73 -5.77
N ILE A 403 -3.92 25.52 -6.11
CA ILE A 403 -2.90 25.15 -7.08
C ILE A 403 -1.75 24.49 -6.32
N GLU A 404 -1.47 23.23 -6.63
CA GLU A 404 -0.55 22.37 -5.88
C GLU A 404 0.39 21.61 -6.82
N PRO A 405 1.36 22.30 -7.46
CA PRO A 405 2.33 21.66 -8.37
C PRO A 405 3.05 20.51 -7.68
N GLY A 406 3.25 19.39 -8.39
CA GLY A 406 3.89 18.21 -7.83
C GLY A 406 3.03 17.41 -6.85
N ASN A 407 1.71 17.61 -6.79
CA ASN A 407 0.82 16.89 -5.87
C ASN A 407 0.36 15.54 -6.45
N ARG A 408 -0.54 15.55 -7.45
CA ARG A 408 -1.17 14.34 -8.00
C ARG A 408 -0.15 13.48 -8.74
N VAL A 409 0.83 14.13 -9.37
CA VAL A 409 1.92 13.44 -10.07
C VAL A 409 2.79 12.64 -9.11
N ASP A 410 3.04 13.08 -7.88
CA ASP A 410 3.92 12.39 -6.92
C ASP A 410 3.16 11.58 -5.87
N ARG A 411 2.03 11.00 -6.29
CA ARG A 411 1.28 10.02 -5.51
C ARG A 411 1.70 8.61 -5.89
N PHE A 412 2.56 7.97 -5.11
CA PHE A 412 3.08 6.63 -5.41
C PHE A 412 2.49 5.57 -4.49
N LEU A 413 2.25 4.38 -5.02
CA LEU A 413 1.89 3.19 -4.23
C LEU A 413 2.79 2.01 -4.62
N SER A 414 2.89 1.02 -3.75
CA SER A 414 3.55 -0.26 -4.06
C SER A 414 2.85 -1.44 -3.41
N GLY A 415 3.06 -2.64 -3.95
CA GLY A 415 2.66 -3.89 -3.30
C GLY A 415 3.35 -5.10 -3.92
N VAL A 416 3.00 -6.27 -3.39
CA VAL A 416 3.40 -7.57 -3.96
C VAL A 416 2.12 -8.29 -4.36
N ALA A 417 2.13 -8.99 -5.49
CA ALA A 417 1.01 -9.80 -5.95
C ALA A 417 1.51 -11.09 -6.61
N TYR A 418 0.85 -12.21 -6.33
CA TYR A 418 1.07 -13.50 -6.99
C TYR A 418 0.27 -13.56 -8.30
N LEU A 419 0.67 -12.74 -9.29
CA LEU A 419 -0.04 -12.59 -10.57
C LEU A 419 -0.04 -13.86 -11.44
N ASP A 420 0.85 -14.82 -11.18
CA ASP A 420 0.82 -16.15 -11.82
C ASP A 420 0.35 -17.27 -10.89
N GLY A 421 -0.13 -16.90 -9.70
CA GLY A 421 -0.51 -17.81 -8.61
C GLY A 421 0.66 -18.53 -7.92
N THR A 422 1.91 -18.26 -8.32
CA THR A 422 3.08 -19.04 -7.88
C THR A 422 4.23 -18.16 -7.39
N HIS A 423 4.61 -17.13 -8.13
CA HIS A 423 5.76 -16.27 -7.84
C HIS A 423 5.28 -14.84 -7.57
N PRO A 424 5.93 -14.14 -6.62
CA PRO A 424 5.61 -12.75 -6.33
C PRO A 424 6.09 -11.82 -7.47
N SER A 425 5.20 -10.94 -7.93
CA SER A 425 5.51 -9.79 -8.77
C SER A 425 5.53 -8.51 -7.93
N ALA A 426 6.41 -7.57 -8.27
CA ALA A 426 6.42 -6.23 -7.70
C ALA A 426 5.40 -5.34 -8.41
N VAL A 427 4.60 -4.60 -7.65
CA VAL A 427 3.60 -3.65 -8.14
C VAL A 427 4.03 -2.23 -7.77
N PHE A 428 4.05 -1.31 -8.73
CA PHE A 428 4.29 0.11 -8.51
C PHE A 428 3.24 0.96 -9.24
N ALA A 429 2.63 1.90 -8.54
CA ALA A 429 1.60 2.78 -9.10
C ALA A 429 1.97 4.26 -8.98
N ARG A 430 1.43 5.09 -9.87
CA ARG A 430 1.52 6.56 -9.82
C ARG A 430 0.17 7.20 -10.16
N GLY A 431 -0.26 8.12 -9.30
CA GLY A 431 -1.52 8.85 -9.42
C GLY A 431 -2.75 7.99 -9.15
N TYR A 432 -3.74 8.57 -8.48
CA TYR A 432 -5.04 7.93 -8.23
C TYR A 432 -6.22 8.92 -8.20
N TYR A 433 -5.96 10.21 -7.99
CA TYR A 433 -7.00 11.25 -8.04
C TYR A 433 -7.49 11.54 -9.46
N THR A 434 -6.59 11.45 -10.43
CA THR A 434 -6.80 11.79 -11.85
C THR A 434 -6.25 10.65 -12.71
N ARG A 435 -5.20 10.88 -13.51
CA ARG A 435 -4.51 9.78 -14.21
C ARG A 435 -4.05 8.76 -13.18
N SER A 436 -4.34 7.49 -13.46
CA SER A 436 -4.01 6.36 -12.60
C SER A 436 -3.24 5.34 -13.40
N THR A 437 -2.09 4.92 -12.87
CA THR A 437 -1.17 4.02 -13.58
C THR A 437 -0.62 2.96 -12.63
N VAL A 438 -0.51 1.72 -13.12
CA VAL A 438 0.00 0.57 -12.35
C VAL A 438 0.93 -0.25 -13.25
N ALA A 439 2.20 -0.35 -12.88
CA ALA A 439 3.20 -1.17 -13.55
C ALA A 439 3.58 -2.37 -12.67
N THR A 440 3.69 -3.54 -13.29
CA THR A 440 4.07 -4.77 -12.60
C THR A 440 5.37 -5.34 -13.16
N TYR A 441 6.20 -5.91 -12.28
CA TYR A 441 7.53 -6.41 -12.63
C TYR A 441 7.80 -7.78 -12.02
N ASP A 442 8.43 -8.64 -12.81
CA ASP A 442 9.04 -9.88 -12.37
C ASP A 442 10.55 -9.72 -12.26
N TRP A 443 11.13 -10.32 -11.23
CA TRP A 443 12.57 -10.38 -11.03
C TRP A 443 13.04 -11.83 -11.12
N ASN A 444 13.99 -12.11 -12.01
CA ASN A 444 14.53 -13.46 -12.21
C ASN A 444 15.92 -13.67 -11.58
N GLY A 445 16.32 -12.80 -10.65
CA GLY A 445 17.66 -12.77 -10.06
C GLY A 445 18.70 -12.00 -10.87
N LYS A 446 18.34 -11.50 -12.06
CA LYS A 446 19.26 -10.78 -12.96
C LYS A 446 18.64 -9.58 -13.65
N HIS A 447 17.40 -9.71 -14.11
CA HIS A 447 16.71 -8.69 -14.88
C HIS A 447 15.27 -8.49 -14.41
N LEU A 448 14.89 -7.23 -14.21
CA LEU A 448 13.51 -6.78 -14.10
C LEU A 448 12.86 -6.90 -15.47
N THR A 449 11.74 -7.61 -15.52
CA THR A 449 10.88 -7.72 -16.69
C THR A 449 9.53 -7.15 -16.34
N LYS A 450 9.11 -6.09 -17.03
CA LYS A 450 7.75 -5.56 -16.87
C LYS A 450 6.76 -6.61 -17.37
N ARG A 451 5.83 -7.03 -16.50
CA ARG A 451 4.77 -7.99 -16.84
C ARG A 451 3.68 -7.30 -17.64
N TRP A 452 3.13 -6.21 -17.12
CA TRP A 452 2.20 -5.33 -17.83
C TRP A 452 2.24 -3.90 -17.26
N LEU A 453 1.57 -2.97 -17.96
CA LEU A 453 1.36 -1.58 -17.52
C LEU A 453 -0.10 -1.21 -17.83
N VAL A 454 -0.80 -0.78 -16.81
CA VAL A 454 -2.11 -0.15 -16.90
C VAL A 454 -1.94 1.36 -16.80
N ASP A 455 -2.64 2.09 -17.67
CA ASP A 455 -2.62 3.55 -17.71
C ASP A 455 -3.99 4.07 -18.15
N SER A 456 -4.69 4.77 -17.26
CA SER A 456 -5.97 5.40 -17.59
C SER A 456 -5.87 6.47 -18.67
N GLY A 457 -4.65 6.94 -18.96
CA GLY A 457 -4.41 8.16 -19.68
C GLY A 457 -4.74 9.40 -18.85
N HIS A 458 -4.31 10.56 -19.34
CA HIS A 458 -4.65 11.83 -18.72
C HIS A 458 -6.13 12.15 -18.90
N VAL A 459 -6.74 12.82 -17.93
CA VAL A 459 -8.10 13.34 -18.09
C VAL A 459 -8.04 14.54 -19.05
N PRO A 460 -8.83 14.57 -20.14
CA PRO A 460 -8.87 15.73 -21.02
C PRO A 460 -9.36 16.97 -20.28
N MET A 461 -8.53 18.00 -20.24
CA MET A 461 -8.88 19.32 -19.74
C MET A 461 -8.94 20.31 -20.89
N THR A 462 -9.96 21.17 -20.95
CA THR A 462 -10.02 22.27 -21.93
C THR A 462 -9.18 23.46 -21.50
N ASN A 463 -8.77 23.53 -20.23
CA ASN A 463 -7.89 24.56 -19.69
C ASN A 463 -7.17 24.01 -18.45
N PRO A 464 -5.81 23.95 -18.43
CA PRO A 464 -5.09 23.34 -17.33
C PRO A 464 -5.09 24.16 -16.03
N PHE A 465 -5.56 25.41 -16.04
CA PHE A 465 -5.63 26.28 -14.86
C PHE A 465 -7.05 26.40 -14.27
N ASN A 466 -8.07 25.96 -15.00
CA ASN A 466 -9.47 26.18 -14.60
C ASN A 466 -10.47 25.12 -15.10
N ASP A 467 -10.03 23.92 -15.45
CA ASP A 467 -10.92 22.79 -15.78
C ASP A 467 -10.56 21.55 -14.96
N GLY A 468 -11.26 21.36 -13.83
CA GLY A 468 -10.93 20.34 -12.82
C GLY A 468 -11.08 18.90 -13.35
N PRO A 469 -10.04 18.04 -13.31
CA PRO A 469 -10.07 16.69 -13.89
C PRO A 469 -10.72 15.60 -13.02
N HIS A 470 -11.16 15.93 -11.81
CA HIS A 470 -11.75 14.96 -10.88
C HIS A 470 -13.09 14.41 -11.41
N GLY A 471 -13.34 13.11 -11.20
CA GLY A 471 -14.59 12.46 -11.55
C GLY A 471 -14.83 12.23 -13.06
N ARG A 472 -13.83 12.51 -13.91
CA ARG A 472 -13.90 12.35 -15.37
C ARG A 472 -12.99 11.24 -15.85
N ASP A 473 -13.35 10.63 -16.97
CA ASP A 473 -12.58 9.54 -17.58
C ASP A 473 -11.24 10.04 -18.13
N GLY A 474 -10.22 9.20 -18.02
CA GLY A 474 -8.97 9.37 -18.74
C GLY A 474 -9.13 9.08 -20.24
N THR A 475 -8.11 9.42 -21.02
CA THR A 475 -8.12 9.23 -22.48
C THR A 475 -8.10 7.76 -22.93
N ASP A 476 -7.70 6.83 -22.07
CA ASP A 476 -7.65 5.41 -22.43
C ASP A 476 -9.07 4.81 -22.47
N PRO A 477 -9.47 4.12 -23.56
CA PRO A 477 -10.83 3.59 -23.69
C PRO A 477 -11.12 2.39 -22.79
N GLU A 478 -10.11 1.66 -22.32
CA GLU A 478 -10.26 0.49 -21.44
C GLU A 478 -10.09 0.91 -19.98
N TYR A 479 -9.06 1.70 -19.69
CA TYR A 479 -8.66 2.04 -18.33
C TYR A 479 -9.13 3.42 -17.87
N GLY A 480 -9.80 4.20 -18.72
CA GLY A 480 -10.21 5.58 -18.44
C GLY A 480 -11.07 5.72 -17.19
N THR A 481 -11.80 4.68 -16.79
CA THR A 481 -12.64 4.66 -15.58
C THR A 481 -11.87 4.42 -14.28
N LEU A 482 -10.56 4.15 -14.32
CA LEU A 482 -9.72 4.03 -13.12
C LEU A 482 -9.46 5.38 -12.45
N THR A 483 -9.59 6.48 -13.19
CA THR A 483 -9.38 7.81 -12.64
C THR A 483 -10.25 8.04 -11.41
N THR A 484 -9.71 8.71 -10.38
CA THR A 484 -10.41 9.01 -9.12
C THR A 484 -10.76 7.78 -8.27
N GLN A 485 -10.42 6.55 -8.65
CA GLN A 485 -10.79 5.35 -7.88
C GLN A 485 -9.73 4.88 -6.89
N GLY A 486 -8.45 5.17 -7.13
CA GLY A 486 -7.37 4.66 -6.29
C GLY A 486 -7.34 5.30 -4.90
N PHE A 487 -6.83 4.57 -3.92
CA PHE A 487 -6.79 4.98 -2.51
C PHE A 487 -5.37 5.35 -2.11
N HIS A 488 -5.18 5.83 -0.88
CA HIS A 488 -3.86 5.94 -0.25
C HIS A 488 -3.24 4.58 0.13
N SER A 489 -3.64 3.52 -0.56
CA SER A 489 -3.13 2.16 -0.49
C SER A 489 -3.65 1.37 -1.71
N LEU A 490 -3.23 0.12 -1.82
CA LEU A 490 -3.79 -0.89 -2.70
C LEU A 490 -3.83 -2.23 -1.94
N SER A 491 -4.38 -3.29 -2.49
CA SER A 491 -4.24 -4.65 -1.94
C SER A 491 -4.13 -5.66 -3.08
N ALA A 492 -3.67 -6.87 -2.76
CA ALA A 492 -3.59 -7.99 -3.69
C ALA A 492 -4.27 -9.22 -3.07
N ALA A 493 -5.26 -9.77 -3.76
CA ALA A 493 -6.06 -10.91 -3.30
C ALA A 493 -6.60 -11.69 -4.50
N ASP A 494 -6.78 -13.01 -4.35
CA ASP A 494 -7.50 -13.85 -5.31
C ASP A 494 -9.00 -13.61 -5.12
N VAL A 495 -9.55 -12.62 -5.82
CA VAL A 495 -10.93 -12.19 -5.62
C VAL A 495 -11.90 -13.01 -6.47
N ASP A 496 -11.44 -13.58 -7.59
CA ASP A 496 -12.29 -14.34 -8.52
C ASP A 496 -12.17 -15.88 -8.39
N GLY A 497 -11.21 -16.36 -7.60
CA GLY A 497 -11.01 -17.76 -7.25
C GLY A 497 -10.25 -18.57 -8.30
N ASP A 498 -9.50 -17.93 -9.20
CA ASP A 498 -8.71 -18.59 -10.23
C ASP A 498 -7.33 -19.09 -9.74
N GLY A 499 -6.95 -18.71 -8.52
CA GLY A 499 -5.68 -19.05 -7.88
C GLY A 499 -4.57 -18.02 -8.09
N LYS A 500 -4.84 -16.90 -8.75
CA LYS A 500 -3.94 -15.75 -8.91
C LYS A 500 -4.48 -14.56 -8.14
N GLN A 501 -3.64 -13.56 -7.90
CA GLN A 501 -4.06 -12.37 -7.19
C GLN A 501 -4.32 -11.22 -8.14
N GLU A 502 -5.47 -10.58 -7.95
CA GLU A 502 -5.86 -9.33 -8.59
C GLU A 502 -5.35 -8.15 -7.77
N ILE A 503 -5.28 -6.97 -8.38
CA ILE A 503 -4.89 -5.74 -7.69
C ILE A 503 -6.13 -4.91 -7.38
N VAL A 504 -6.54 -4.91 -6.11
CA VAL A 504 -7.60 -4.03 -5.61
C VAL A 504 -7.02 -2.62 -5.44
N TYR A 505 -7.35 -1.76 -6.39
CA TYR A 505 -6.89 -0.37 -6.48
C TYR A 505 -7.96 0.58 -5.94
N GLY A 506 -8.25 0.45 -4.64
CA GLY A 506 -9.30 1.23 -3.98
C GLY A 506 -10.69 0.84 -4.49
N SER A 507 -11.33 1.75 -5.22
CA SER A 507 -12.68 1.58 -5.77
C SER A 507 -12.75 0.84 -7.12
N ALA A 508 -11.62 0.35 -7.63
CA ALA A 508 -11.53 -0.47 -8.84
C ALA A 508 -10.60 -1.68 -8.61
N THR A 509 -10.72 -2.70 -9.45
CA THR A 509 -9.88 -3.91 -9.37
C THR A 509 -9.33 -4.22 -10.76
N LEU A 510 -8.01 -4.44 -10.83
CA LEU A 510 -7.30 -4.91 -12.03
C LEU A 510 -7.09 -6.42 -11.92
N ASP A 511 -7.31 -7.12 -13.02
CA ASP A 511 -7.13 -8.56 -13.11
C ASP A 511 -5.63 -8.95 -13.07
N ASP A 512 -5.31 -10.23 -12.85
CA ASP A 512 -3.94 -10.76 -12.78
C ASP A 512 -3.11 -10.46 -14.04
N ASP A 513 -3.80 -10.38 -15.19
CA ASP A 513 -3.23 -10.12 -16.51
C ASP A 513 -3.13 -8.63 -16.87
N GLY A 514 -3.61 -7.75 -15.98
CA GLY A 514 -3.62 -6.31 -16.14
C GLY A 514 -4.88 -5.73 -16.79
N SER A 515 -5.85 -6.56 -17.21
CA SER A 515 -7.13 -6.05 -17.69
C SER A 515 -7.95 -5.42 -16.55
N LEU A 516 -8.90 -4.54 -16.89
CA LEU A 516 -9.78 -3.94 -15.89
C LEU A 516 -10.90 -4.94 -15.53
N LEU A 517 -10.81 -5.59 -14.37
CA LEU A 517 -11.86 -6.49 -13.89
C LEU A 517 -13.16 -5.70 -13.67
N TYR A 518 -13.09 -4.60 -12.92
CA TYR A 518 -14.16 -3.61 -12.83
C TYR A 518 -13.68 -2.26 -12.27
N SER A 519 -14.52 -1.24 -12.46
CA SER A 519 -14.47 0.04 -11.73
C SER A 519 -15.86 0.27 -11.12
N SER A 520 -15.95 0.54 -9.81
CA SER A 520 -17.25 0.64 -9.12
C SER A 520 -17.87 2.04 -9.26
N PHE A 521 -19.17 2.05 -9.54
CA PHE A 521 -20.01 3.24 -9.65
C PHE A 521 -21.30 3.04 -8.86
N ASP A 522 -21.92 4.12 -8.42
CA ASP A 522 -23.29 4.10 -7.94
C ASP A 522 -24.00 5.44 -8.14
N THR A 523 -25.31 5.44 -7.92
CA THR A 523 -26.19 6.59 -8.03
C THR A 523 -26.04 7.48 -6.81
N MET A 524 -25.79 8.76 -7.06
CA MET A 524 -25.74 9.79 -6.02
C MET A 524 -27.09 9.91 -5.30
N PRO A 525 -27.12 9.89 -3.96
CA PRO A 525 -28.36 9.94 -3.20
C PRO A 525 -28.96 11.36 -3.15
N GLU A 526 -30.22 11.44 -2.71
CA GLU A 526 -30.87 12.72 -2.37
C GLU A 526 -30.06 13.50 -1.32
N GLY A 527 -29.97 14.82 -1.49
CA GLY A 527 -29.18 15.69 -0.60
C GLY A 527 -27.67 15.70 -0.86
N SER A 528 -27.21 15.01 -1.90
CA SER A 528 -25.84 15.14 -2.41
C SER A 528 -25.65 16.29 -3.39
N ALA A 529 -24.42 16.49 -3.88
CA ALA A 529 -24.11 17.57 -4.81
C ALA A 529 -24.74 17.37 -6.20
N THR A 530 -24.95 16.11 -6.64
CA THR A 530 -25.52 15.76 -7.95
C THR A 530 -26.51 14.58 -7.86
N PRO A 531 -27.65 14.73 -7.16
CA PRO A 531 -28.59 13.62 -6.92
C PRO A 531 -29.07 12.94 -8.21
N GLY A 532 -29.08 11.60 -8.22
CA GLY A 532 -29.53 10.78 -9.35
C GLY A 532 -28.49 10.54 -10.45
N GLU A 533 -27.33 11.19 -10.40
CA GLU A 533 -26.21 10.90 -11.31
C GLU A 533 -25.50 9.61 -10.91
N ASN A 534 -25.18 8.75 -11.89
CA ASN A 534 -24.33 7.59 -11.65
C ASN A 534 -22.85 8.02 -11.72
N VAL A 535 -22.16 7.96 -10.59
CA VAL A 535 -20.78 8.43 -10.45
C VAL A 535 -19.89 7.33 -9.88
N ARG A 536 -18.58 7.53 -9.98
CA ARG A 536 -17.60 6.66 -9.34
C ARG A 536 -17.81 6.64 -7.83
N LEU A 537 -17.54 5.51 -7.16
CA LEU A 537 -17.47 5.52 -5.70
C LEU A 537 -16.37 6.48 -5.20
N GLY A 538 -15.26 6.55 -5.94
CA GLY A 538 -14.22 7.55 -5.76
C GLY A 538 -13.18 7.18 -4.70
N HIS A 539 -12.23 8.08 -4.51
CA HIS A 539 -11.05 7.96 -3.65
C HIS A 539 -11.40 7.80 -2.16
N GLY A 540 -10.48 7.17 -1.41
CA GLY A 540 -10.58 6.99 0.02
C GLY A 540 -9.25 6.79 0.76
N ASP A 541 -9.36 6.87 2.08
CA ASP A 541 -8.24 6.87 3.03
C ASP A 541 -7.99 5.51 3.70
N ALA A 542 -8.94 4.58 3.64
CA ALA A 542 -8.82 3.25 4.21
C ALA A 542 -9.56 2.18 3.41
N MET A 543 -8.94 1.00 3.28
CA MET A 543 -9.49 -0.15 2.57
C MET A 543 -9.05 -1.45 3.23
N HIS A 544 -9.95 -2.44 3.22
CA HIS A 544 -9.73 -3.76 3.82
C HIS A 544 -10.27 -4.81 2.86
N VAL A 545 -9.47 -5.82 2.54
CA VAL A 545 -9.81 -6.87 1.58
C VAL A 545 -9.60 -8.22 2.25
N GLY A 546 -10.64 -9.05 2.30
CA GLY A 546 -10.57 -10.34 2.98
C GLY A 546 -11.93 -11.05 2.98
N ASP A 547 -11.96 -12.26 3.50
CA ASP A 547 -13.20 -12.99 3.78
C ASP A 547 -13.76 -12.48 5.12
N PHE A 548 -14.84 -11.68 5.07
CA PHE A 548 -15.41 -11.00 6.24
C PHE A 548 -16.80 -11.53 6.60
N ASP A 549 -17.59 -11.94 5.59
CA ASP A 549 -18.83 -12.68 5.80
C ASP A 549 -18.64 -14.17 5.44
N PRO A 550 -18.50 -15.07 6.43
CA PRO A 550 -18.26 -16.48 6.18
C PRO A 550 -19.47 -17.22 5.58
N ASN A 551 -20.64 -16.55 5.49
CA ASN A 551 -21.85 -17.07 4.85
C ASN A 551 -21.99 -16.63 3.39
N ARG A 552 -21.17 -15.67 2.94
CA ARG A 552 -21.04 -15.30 1.54
C ARG A 552 -19.82 -15.98 0.93
N PRO A 553 -19.97 -16.74 -0.18
CA PRO A 553 -18.81 -17.23 -0.91
C PRO A 553 -18.06 -16.07 -1.57
N GLY A 554 -16.74 -16.03 -1.39
CA GLY A 554 -15.87 -15.02 -2.02
C GLY A 554 -15.15 -14.20 -0.95
N LYS A 555 -14.65 -13.04 -1.36
CA LYS A 555 -14.09 -12.03 -0.46
C LYS A 555 -14.90 -10.75 -0.57
N GLU A 556 -14.73 -9.89 0.42
CA GLU A 556 -15.31 -8.57 0.46
C GLU A 556 -14.23 -7.48 0.47
N ILE A 557 -14.65 -6.27 0.07
CA ILE A 557 -13.85 -5.05 0.17
C ILE A 557 -14.64 -4.02 0.98
N PHE A 558 -14.12 -3.69 2.16
CA PHE A 558 -14.67 -2.61 2.98
C PHE A 558 -13.86 -1.33 2.81
N THR A 559 -14.51 -0.25 2.36
CA THR A 559 -13.88 1.04 2.06
C THR A 559 -14.58 2.21 2.74
N VAL A 560 -13.84 3.30 2.87
CA VAL A 560 -14.35 4.64 3.23
C VAL A 560 -13.94 5.66 2.18
N HIS A 561 -14.71 6.73 1.98
CA HIS A 561 -14.53 7.65 0.85
C HIS A 561 -14.41 9.13 1.28
N GLU A 562 -13.50 9.86 0.61
CA GLU A 562 -13.16 11.26 0.92
C GLU A 562 -14.12 12.26 0.26
N GLY A 563 -14.74 11.88 -0.88
CA GLY A 563 -15.47 12.79 -1.77
C GLY A 563 -16.67 13.51 -1.15
N GLY A 564 -17.12 13.10 0.04
CA GLY A 564 -18.15 13.77 0.82
C GLY A 564 -19.44 13.97 0.04
N ALA A 565 -19.82 15.23 -0.20
CA ALA A 565 -21.04 15.53 -0.97
C ALA A 565 -21.02 15.06 -2.44
N TYR A 566 -19.85 14.69 -2.96
CA TYR A 566 -19.64 14.21 -4.33
C TYR A 566 -19.34 12.70 -4.41
N ALA A 567 -19.42 11.97 -3.29
CA ALA A 567 -19.31 10.52 -3.26
C ALA A 567 -20.69 9.90 -2.93
N PRO A 568 -21.08 8.79 -3.57
CA PRO A 568 -22.36 8.13 -3.28
C PRO A 568 -22.39 7.54 -1.87
N TYR A 569 -21.22 7.20 -1.33
CA TYR A 569 -21.04 6.62 0.00
C TYR A 569 -19.95 7.34 0.79
N GLY A 570 -20.11 7.41 2.12
CA GLY A 570 -18.99 7.61 3.04
C GLY A 570 -18.29 6.30 3.38
N THR A 571 -19.03 5.19 3.37
CA THR A 571 -18.50 3.83 3.54
C THR A 571 -19.30 2.81 2.73
N ALA A 572 -18.63 1.78 2.21
CA ALA A 572 -19.24 0.72 1.42
C ALA A 572 -18.56 -0.63 1.71
N MET A 573 -19.37 -1.67 1.81
CA MET A 573 -18.94 -3.07 1.70
C MET A 573 -19.27 -3.55 0.29
N ARG A 574 -18.29 -4.13 -0.40
CA ARG A 574 -18.44 -4.62 -1.77
C ARG A 574 -18.06 -6.08 -1.88
N ASP A 575 -18.70 -6.77 -2.81
CA ASP A 575 -18.19 -8.04 -3.32
C ASP A 575 -16.86 -7.79 -4.06
N ALA A 576 -15.81 -8.54 -3.70
CA ALA A 576 -14.48 -8.29 -4.21
C ALA A 576 -14.29 -8.72 -5.68
N ALA A 577 -15.06 -9.69 -6.16
CA ALA A 577 -14.95 -10.21 -7.53
C ALA A 577 -15.65 -9.30 -8.55
N THR A 578 -16.75 -8.67 -8.13
CA THR A 578 -17.68 -7.95 -9.02
C THR A 578 -17.73 -6.45 -8.78
N GLY A 579 -17.30 -6.00 -7.60
CA GLY A 579 -17.42 -4.60 -7.20
C GLY A 579 -18.83 -4.15 -6.85
N GLU A 580 -19.80 -5.06 -6.79
CA GLU A 580 -21.18 -4.79 -6.37
C GLU A 580 -21.19 -4.32 -4.91
N VAL A 581 -21.86 -3.19 -4.66
CA VAL A 581 -22.07 -2.70 -3.29
C VAL A 581 -23.12 -3.56 -2.60
N LEU A 582 -22.70 -4.28 -1.56
CA LEU A 582 -23.56 -5.13 -0.74
C LEU A 582 -24.38 -4.28 0.23
N PHE A 583 -23.71 -3.35 0.89
CA PHE A 583 -24.32 -2.28 1.67
C PHE A 583 -23.36 -1.09 1.76
N GLY A 584 -23.91 0.08 2.05
CA GLY A 584 -23.15 1.30 2.23
C GLY A 584 -24.05 2.44 2.69
N ALA A 585 -23.46 3.51 3.19
CA ALA A 585 -24.20 4.69 3.62
C ALA A 585 -23.51 5.98 3.19
N TYR A 586 -24.32 6.96 2.82
CA TYR A 586 -23.88 8.30 2.48
C TYR A 586 -23.57 9.14 3.72
N SER A 587 -22.45 9.85 3.70
CA SER A 587 -22.01 10.71 4.80
C SER A 587 -22.20 12.20 4.55
N GLY A 588 -22.20 12.63 3.28
CA GLY A 588 -22.11 14.04 2.86
C GLY A 588 -20.84 14.78 3.27
N LYS A 589 -19.85 14.05 3.83
CA LYS A 589 -18.58 14.58 4.31
C LYS A 589 -17.47 13.54 4.14
N ASP A 590 -16.22 13.99 4.17
CA ASP A 590 -15.07 13.09 4.22
C ASP A 590 -15.20 12.08 5.38
N THR A 591 -15.10 10.79 5.03
CA THR A 591 -14.99 9.66 5.97
C THR A 591 -13.58 9.10 5.88
N GLY A 592 -12.65 9.69 6.63
CA GLY A 592 -11.23 9.40 6.48
C GLY A 592 -10.70 8.15 7.18
N ARG A 593 -11.54 7.35 7.86
CA ARG A 593 -11.11 6.13 8.59
C ARG A 593 -12.17 5.02 8.54
N GLY A 594 -11.72 3.79 8.34
CA GLY A 594 -12.50 2.56 8.46
C GLY A 594 -11.68 1.47 9.13
N MET A 595 -12.31 0.41 9.61
CA MET A 595 -11.66 -0.76 10.17
C MET A 595 -12.58 -1.99 10.06
N VAL A 596 -11.96 -3.16 9.98
CA VAL A 596 -12.63 -4.47 9.95
C VAL A 596 -11.96 -5.40 10.97
N GLY A 597 -12.76 -6.06 11.81
CA GLY A 597 -12.25 -6.97 12.83
C GLY A 597 -13.36 -7.61 13.67
N ASP A 598 -13.19 -8.88 14.00
CA ASP A 598 -14.07 -9.61 14.91
C ASP A 598 -13.84 -9.12 16.33
N VAL A 599 -14.70 -8.21 16.79
CA VAL A 599 -14.66 -7.63 18.13
C VAL A 599 -15.86 -8.06 18.97
N ARG A 600 -16.79 -8.81 18.36
CA ARG A 600 -18.00 -9.36 18.98
C ARG A 600 -18.10 -10.86 18.67
N PRO A 601 -17.40 -11.72 19.43
CA PRO A 601 -17.45 -13.17 19.24
C PRO A 601 -18.85 -13.79 19.43
N ASP A 602 -19.83 -13.02 19.92
CA ASP A 602 -21.23 -13.41 20.02
C ASP A 602 -22.06 -13.14 18.74
N VAL A 603 -21.46 -12.51 17.72
CA VAL A 603 -22.05 -12.19 16.43
C VAL A 603 -21.30 -12.97 15.34
N PRO A 604 -22.00 -13.67 14.43
CA PRO A 604 -21.34 -14.35 13.31
C PRO A 604 -20.72 -13.36 12.32
N GLY A 605 -19.54 -13.69 11.79
CA GLY A 605 -18.82 -12.83 10.84
C GLY A 605 -17.87 -11.83 11.50
N VAL A 606 -17.27 -10.97 10.68
CA VAL A 606 -16.31 -9.96 11.11
C VAL A 606 -16.96 -8.57 11.02
N GLU A 607 -16.98 -7.83 12.13
CA GLU A 607 -17.59 -6.50 12.15
C GLU A 607 -16.81 -5.45 11.34
N VAL A 608 -17.54 -4.42 10.90
CA VAL A 608 -16.99 -3.23 10.25
C VAL A 608 -17.42 -1.95 10.96
N TRP A 609 -16.54 -0.94 10.95
CA TRP A 609 -16.87 0.40 11.47
C TRP A 609 -16.02 1.47 10.81
N SER A 610 -16.46 2.72 10.93
CA SER A 610 -15.79 3.86 10.29
C SER A 610 -16.04 5.16 11.03
N SER A 611 -15.34 6.22 10.63
CA SER A 611 -15.51 7.59 11.18
C SER A 611 -16.74 8.31 10.65
N MET A 612 -17.83 7.59 10.37
CA MET A 612 -19.10 8.15 9.94
C MET A 612 -19.63 9.17 10.96
N PRO A 613 -20.39 10.20 10.52
CA PRO A 613 -21.00 11.15 11.46
C PRO A 613 -21.87 10.42 12.50
N ALA A 614 -21.70 10.75 13.77
CA ALA A 614 -22.47 10.12 14.84
C ALA A 614 -23.99 10.29 14.61
N GLY A 615 -24.73 9.18 14.67
CA GLY A 615 -26.18 9.18 14.50
C GLY A 615 -26.66 9.14 13.04
N THR A 616 -25.77 8.94 12.07
CA THR A 616 -26.15 8.60 10.68
C THR A 616 -26.24 7.10 10.46
N ASP A 617 -26.83 6.72 9.33
CA ASP A 617 -26.78 5.34 8.84
C ASP A 617 -25.32 4.86 8.75
N ALA A 618 -25.11 3.59 9.08
CA ALA A 618 -23.79 2.97 9.20
C ALA A 618 -22.77 3.67 10.13
N SER A 619 -23.24 4.49 11.09
CA SER A 619 -22.39 4.95 12.19
C SER A 619 -22.38 3.97 13.35
N GLY A 620 -21.21 3.77 13.96
CA GLY A 620 -21.00 2.77 15.02
C GLY A 620 -20.43 1.45 14.49
N LEU A 621 -20.72 0.37 15.20
CA LEU A 621 -20.27 -0.98 14.89
C LEU A 621 -21.34 -1.73 14.11
N LEU A 622 -21.00 -2.26 12.94
CA LEU A 622 -21.89 -3.01 12.05
C LEU A 622 -21.45 -4.46 11.95
N SER A 623 -22.41 -5.37 11.74
CA SER A 623 -22.12 -6.75 11.36
C SER A 623 -21.54 -6.84 9.95
N ALA A 624 -21.06 -8.03 9.57
CA ALA A 624 -20.61 -8.33 8.21
C ALA A 624 -21.73 -8.15 7.15
N ASP A 625 -23.00 -8.24 7.55
CA ASP A 625 -24.19 -8.01 6.70
C ASP A 625 -24.64 -6.54 6.64
N GLY A 626 -24.03 -5.65 7.45
CA GLY A 626 -24.37 -4.23 7.50
C GLY A 626 -25.42 -3.83 8.54
N ASP A 627 -25.85 -4.75 9.40
CA ASP A 627 -26.74 -4.43 10.53
C ASP A 627 -26.00 -3.62 11.58
N VAL A 628 -26.57 -2.50 12.04
CA VAL A 628 -26.00 -1.71 13.13
C VAL A 628 -26.16 -2.44 14.45
N LEU A 629 -25.05 -2.95 14.99
CA LEU A 629 -24.99 -3.68 16.25
C LEU A 629 -24.97 -2.75 17.46
N GLN A 630 -24.19 -1.67 17.38
CA GLN A 630 -24.01 -0.68 18.45
C GLN A 630 -23.70 0.70 17.87
N SER A 631 -24.10 1.76 18.57
CA SER A 631 -23.79 3.16 18.17
C SER A 631 -22.35 3.60 18.48
N THR A 632 -21.58 2.77 19.16
CA THR A 632 -20.18 3.02 19.52
C THR A 632 -19.30 1.97 18.84
N ASN A 633 -18.05 2.32 18.58
CA ASN A 633 -17.10 1.46 17.91
C ASN A 633 -15.70 1.54 18.55
N PRO A 634 -14.82 0.55 18.29
CA PRO A 634 -13.41 0.60 18.65
C PRO A 634 -12.63 1.71 17.91
N GLY A 635 -11.33 1.82 18.21
CA GLY A 635 -10.42 2.66 17.42
C GLY A 635 -10.36 2.26 15.94
N THR A 636 -9.93 3.19 15.08
CA THR A 636 -9.95 3.04 13.61
C THR A 636 -8.54 3.18 13.00
N ASN A 637 -7.53 2.56 13.61
CA ASN A 637 -6.15 2.68 13.20
C ASN A 637 -5.57 1.38 12.64
N MET A 638 -5.19 0.43 13.50
CA MET A 638 -4.62 -0.85 13.06
C MET A 638 -5.25 -2.00 13.85
N SER A 639 -5.67 -3.07 13.18
CA SER A 639 -6.03 -4.33 13.85
C SER A 639 -4.79 -5.11 14.25
N ILE A 640 -4.90 -5.91 15.29
CA ILE A 640 -3.88 -6.86 15.71
C ILE A 640 -4.53 -8.11 16.31
N ARG A 641 -4.03 -9.29 15.94
CA ARG A 641 -4.34 -10.58 16.58
C ARG A 641 -3.40 -10.76 17.76
N TRP A 642 -3.80 -10.25 18.91
CA TRP A 642 -2.97 -10.24 20.13
C TRP A 642 -3.44 -11.27 21.16
N ALA A 643 -4.75 -11.40 21.32
CA ALA A 643 -5.38 -12.31 22.24
C ALA A 643 -5.26 -13.77 21.83
N GLY A 644 -5.39 -14.67 22.81
CA GLY A 644 -5.36 -16.11 22.59
C GLY A 644 -6.65 -16.73 22.05
N ASP A 645 -7.68 -15.95 21.73
CA ASP A 645 -9.06 -16.40 21.44
C ASP A 645 -9.55 -16.07 20.02
N LEU A 646 -8.64 -15.71 19.11
CA LEU A 646 -8.88 -15.35 17.69
C LEU A 646 -9.68 -14.05 17.47
N THR A 647 -10.14 -13.38 18.52
CA THR A 647 -10.74 -12.05 18.39
C THR A 647 -9.71 -11.02 17.94
N THR A 648 -10.21 -9.90 17.42
CA THR A 648 -9.41 -8.77 16.95
C THR A 648 -9.26 -7.73 18.04
N GLN A 649 -8.02 -7.29 18.26
CA GLN A 649 -7.71 -6.13 19.11
C GLN A 649 -7.29 -4.95 18.22
N ILE A 650 -7.31 -3.74 18.80
CA ILE A 650 -6.99 -2.52 18.07
C ILE A 650 -5.77 -1.84 18.68
N VAL A 651 -4.80 -1.50 17.82
CA VAL A 651 -3.68 -0.65 18.18
C VAL A 651 -4.12 0.81 18.11
N ASN A 652 -4.02 1.52 19.22
CA ASN A 652 -4.31 2.94 19.32
C ASN A 652 -3.05 3.75 19.64
N GLY A 653 -3.14 5.07 19.45
CA GLY A 653 -2.05 6.01 19.68
C GLY A 653 -1.78 6.88 18.45
N ALA A 654 -1.42 8.14 18.66
CA ALA A 654 -1.06 9.07 17.60
C ALA A 654 -0.24 10.23 18.18
N GLN A 655 0.58 10.87 17.36
CA GLN A 655 1.43 11.99 17.76
C GLN A 655 2.31 11.63 18.97
N THR A 656 2.05 12.22 20.14
CA THR A 656 2.81 11.98 21.38
C THR A 656 2.08 11.06 22.36
N VAL A 657 0.95 10.47 21.97
CA VAL A 657 0.18 9.56 22.82
C VAL A 657 0.84 8.18 22.80
N THR A 658 1.09 7.64 23.99
CA THR A 658 1.65 6.28 24.15
C THR A 658 0.76 5.25 23.45
N PRO A 659 1.32 4.35 22.62
CA PRO A 659 0.52 3.33 21.95
C PRO A 659 -0.10 2.33 22.94
N THR A 660 -1.31 1.87 22.63
CA THR A 660 -2.01 0.81 23.38
C THR A 660 -2.49 -0.29 22.45
N ILE A 661 -2.64 -1.50 22.98
CA ILE A 661 -3.47 -2.55 22.37
C ILE A 661 -4.71 -2.67 23.25
N ASP A 662 -5.88 -2.47 22.64
CA ASP A 662 -7.16 -2.49 23.33
C ASP A 662 -8.06 -3.60 22.76
N ASP A 663 -8.59 -4.41 23.67
CA ASP A 663 -9.65 -5.38 23.41
C ASP A 663 -11.00 -4.73 23.69
N TRP A 664 -11.96 -4.90 22.78
CA TRP A 664 -13.25 -4.23 22.90
C TRP A 664 -14.04 -4.63 24.15
N ALA A 665 -13.93 -5.89 24.57
CA ALA A 665 -14.65 -6.40 25.73
C ALA A 665 -13.82 -6.31 27.03
N ARG A 666 -12.50 -6.50 26.94
CA ARG A 666 -11.59 -6.63 28.09
C ARG A 666 -10.81 -5.35 28.41
N GLY A 667 -10.84 -4.34 27.53
CA GLY A 667 -10.12 -3.08 27.70
C GLY A 667 -8.65 -3.18 27.29
N THR A 668 -7.83 -2.27 27.82
CA THR A 668 -6.40 -2.19 27.46
C THR A 668 -5.61 -3.43 27.91
N MET A 669 -5.04 -4.13 26.93
CA MET A 669 -4.19 -5.31 27.13
C MET A 669 -2.71 -4.95 27.22
N LEU A 670 -2.28 -3.92 26.49
CA LEU A 670 -0.91 -3.43 26.50
C LEU A 670 -0.88 -1.90 26.54
N THR A 671 0.00 -1.33 27.36
CA THR A 671 0.43 0.07 27.26
C THR A 671 1.93 0.11 26.93
N ALA A 672 2.27 0.48 25.70
CA ALA A 672 3.63 0.43 25.17
C ALA A 672 4.50 1.62 25.67
N SER A 673 4.71 1.70 26.98
CA SER A 673 5.39 2.82 27.63
C SER A 673 6.81 3.07 27.09
N GLY A 674 7.15 4.34 26.85
CA GLY A 674 8.44 4.76 26.30
C GLY A 674 8.56 4.65 24.78
N THR A 675 7.47 4.31 24.09
CA THR A 675 7.41 4.19 22.63
C THR A 675 6.43 5.19 22.03
N LEU A 676 6.46 5.35 20.71
CA LEU A 676 5.56 6.22 19.96
C LEU A 676 5.13 5.53 18.65
N THR A 677 3.93 5.86 18.18
CA THR A 677 3.54 5.61 16.79
C THR A 677 4.10 6.68 15.84
N ASN A 678 3.87 6.48 14.54
CA ASN A 678 4.44 7.26 13.45
C ASN A 678 3.37 8.07 12.69
N ASN A 679 3.83 8.88 11.73
CA ASN A 679 2.99 9.53 10.71
C ASN A 679 1.91 10.48 11.29
N GLY A 680 2.26 11.19 12.37
CA GLY A 680 1.44 12.25 12.93
C GLY A 680 0.09 11.76 13.46
N THR A 681 -0.99 12.25 12.87
CA THR A 681 -2.36 11.86 13.24
C THR A 681 -2.78 10.51 12.69
N LYS A 682 -2.09 9.96 11.66
CA LYS A 682 -2.35 8.59 11.21
C LYS A 682 -2.08 7.62 12.35
N GLY A 683 -0.97 7.83 13.07
CA GLY A 683 -0.67 7.11 14.30
C GLY A 683 -0.25 5.67 14.03
N ASN A 684 0.38 5.39 12.89
CA ASN A 684 0.69 4.03 12.49
C ASN A 684 1.74 3.40 13.43
N PRO A 685 1.59 2.14 13.85
CA PRO A 685 2.73 1.37 14.32
C PRO A 685 3.79 1.28 13.21
N SER A 686 5.04 0.95 13.56
CA SER A 686 6.08 0.72 12.55
C SER A 686 5.75 -0.50 11.70
N LEU A 687 5.25 -1.56 12.34
CA LEU A 687 4.71 -2.77 11.71
C LEU A 687 3.81 -3.51 12.70
N VAL A 688 2.77 -4.18 12.21
CA VAL A 688 2.04 -5.25 12.91
C VAL A 688 2.13 -6.50 12.03
N ALA A 689 2.74 -7.56 12.55
CA ALA A 689 2.95 -8.80 11.80
C ALA A 689 3.33 -9.98 12.71
N ASP A 690 2.95 -11.21 12.35
CA ASP A 690 3.54 -12.46 12.87
C ASP A 690 4.98 -12.58 12.35
N VAL A 691 5.94 -11.98 13.06
CA VAL A 691 7.35 -11.99 12.66
C VAL A 691 8.12 -13.10 13.35
N PHE A 692 7.58 -13.72 14.40
CA PHE A 692 8.08 -14.96 15.02
C PHE A 692 7.04 -15.46 16.03
N GLY A 693 7.33 -16.53 16.76
CA GLY A 693 6.33 -17.10 17.67
C GLY A 693 5.24 -17.83 16.91
N ASP A 694 4.05 -17.89 17.49
CA ASP A 694 2.87 -18.55 16.94
C ASP A 694 2.12 -17.62 15.98
N TRP A 695 0.87 -17.93 15.66
CA TRP A 695 0.08 -17.20 14.66
C TRP A 695 -0.31 -15.77 15.05
N ARG A 696 -0.08 -15.37 16.31
CA ARG A 696 -0.42 -14.04 16.80
C ARG A 696 0.59 -13.03 16.28
N GLU A 697 0.15 -11.79 16.17
CA GLU A 697 0.93 -10.74 15.55
C GLU A 697 1.72 -9.97 16.61
N GLU A 698 2.98 -9.68 16.33
CA GLU A 698 3.78 -8.76 17.11
C GLU A 698 3.44 -7.30 16.78
N LEU A 699 3.56 -6.43 17.80
CA LEU A 699 3.51 -4.98 17.63
C LEU A 699 4.93 -4.41 17.60
N LEU A 700 5.30 -3.79 16.48
CA LEU A 700 6.56 -3.08 16.32
C LEU A 700 6.34 -1.57 16.38
N VAL A 701 7.04 -0.92 17.31
CA VAL A 701 6.99 0.53 17.52
C VAL A 701 8.37 1.06 17.88
N ARG A 702 8.69 2.28 17.44
CA ARG A 702 9.96 2.92 17.82
C ARG A 702 9.95 3.35 19.30
N THR A 703 11.10 3.33 19.94
CA THR A 703 11.27 4.10 21.18
C THR A 703 11.07 5.59 20.91
N ALA A 704 10.69 6.36 21.92
CA ALA A 704 10.40 7.79 21.75
C ALA A 704 11.57 8.57 21.13
N ASP A 705 12.80 8.18 21.45
CA ASP A 705 14.05 8.75 20.93
C ASP A 705 14.57 8.08 19.64
N SER A 706 13.90 7.02 19.17
CA SER A 706 14.30 6.17 18.04
C SER A 706 15.69 5.53 18.20
N SER A 707 16.12 5.26 19.43
CA SER A 707 17.33 4.47 19.71
C SER A 707 17.13 2.96 19.53
N ALA A 708 15.88 2.49 19.55
CA ALA A 708 15.54 1.09 19.26
C ALA A 708 14.18 0.96 18.55
N LEU A 709 14.01 -0.13 17.82
CA LEU A 709 12.71 -0.65 17.41
C LEU A 709 12.28 -1.71 18.43
N ARG A 710 11.16 -1.50 19.10
CA ARG A 710 10.63 -2.40 20.12
C ARG A 710 9.58 -3.32 19.54
N ILE A 711 9.72 -4.61 19.79
CA ILE A 711 8.83 -5.68 19.35
C ILE A 711 8.15 -6.29 20.57
N TYR A 712 6.84 -6.04 20.70
CA TYR A 712 6.02 -6.63 21.75
C TYR A 712 5.44 -7.97 21.27
N VAL A 713 5.45 -8.96 22.15
CA VAL A 713 5.01 -10.34 21.88
C VAL A 713 3.91 -10.69 22.86
N SER A 714 2.82 -11.29 22.38
CA SER A 714 1.75 -11.73 23.28
C SER A 714 2.19 -12.94 24.12
N THR A 715 2.07 -12.82 25.44
CA THR A 715 2.36 -13.89 26.39
C THR A 715 1.09 -14.57 26.93
N GLU A 716 -0.09 -14.16 26.45
CA GLU A 716 -1.36 -14.78 26.80
C GLU A 716 -1.36 -16.24 26.28
N PRO A 717 -1.79 -17.24 27.07
CA PRO A 717 -1.97 -18.58 26.56
C PRO A 717 -3.03 -18.64 25.45
N THR A 718 -2.86 -19.55 24.49
CA THR A 718 -3.87 -19.85 23.47
C THR A 718 -4.05 -21.36 23.36
N GLU A 719 -5.30 -21.80 23.18
CA GLU A 719 -5.66 -23.18 22.86
C GLU A 719 -5.76 -23.40 21.33
N HIS A 720 -5.41 -22.38 20.54
CA HIS A 720 -5.48 -22.41 19.09
C HIS A 720 -4.12 -22.66 18.45
N LYS A 721 -4.15 -23.51 17.42
CA LYS A 721 -2.99 -23.87 16.61
C LYS A 721 -3.25 -23.47 15.18
N LEU A 722 -2.54 -22.46 14.70
CA LEU A 722 -2.56 -22.04 13.30
C LEU A 722 -1.13 -22.04 12.78
N TYR A 723 -0.98 -22.22 11.47
CA TYR A 723 0.32 -21.98 10.86
C TYR A 723 0.64 -20.48 10.92
N THR A 724 1.93 -20.14 10.89
CA THR A 724 2.38 -18.74 10.85
C THR A 724 1.69 -17.98 9.74
N LEU A 725 1.09 -16.83 10.01
CA LEU A 725 0.35 -16.04 9.03
C LEU A 725 1.23 -15.62 7.86
N MET A 726 2.56 -15.58 8.03
CA MET A 726 3.50 -15.34 6.95
C MET A 726 3.57 -16.46 5.90
N HIS A 727 2.95 -17.62 6.14
CA HIS A 727 2.74 -18.68 5.15
C HIS A 727 1.35 -18.62 4.47
N ASP A 728 0.55 -17.60 4.77
CA ASP A 728 -0.61 -17.19 3.99
C ASP A 728 -0.17 -16.18 2.90
N PRO A 729 -0.32 -16.49 1.60
CA PRO A 729 0.18 -15.63 0.51
C PRO A 729 -0.40 -14.22 0.50
N GLN A 730 -1.70 -14.06 0.81
CA GLN A 730 -2.34 -12.75 0.87
C GLN A 730 -1.79 -11.96 2.06
N TYR A 731 -1.82 -12.52 3.26
CA TYR A 731 -1.29 -11.85 4.46
C TYR A 731 0.17 -11.42 4.25
N ARG A 732 1.03 -12.32 3.76
CA ARG A 732 2.45 -12.00 3.52
C ARG A 732 2.66 -10.89 2.49
N ALA A 733 1.85 -10.84 1.44
CA ALA A 733 1.85 -9.76 0.46
C ALA A 733 1.37 -8.44 1.09
N GLU A 734 0.35 -8.48 1.93
CA GLU A 734 -0.16 -7.31 2.65
C GLU A 734 0.82 -6.76 3.69
N ILE A 735 1.62 -7.63 4.34
CA ILE A 735 2.75 -7.22 5.20
C ILE A 735 3.81 -6.46 4.39
N ALA A 736 4.16 -6.92 3.19
CA ALA A 736 5.09 -6.20 2.32
C ALA A 736 4.56 -4.81 1.93
N ARG A 737 3.23 -4.71 1.77
CA ARG A 737 2.52 -3.48 1.40
C ARG A 737 2.22 -2.56 2.59
N GLN A 738 2.30 -3.02 3.84
CA GLN A 738 1.87 -2.24 5.02
C GLN A 738 2.52 -0.85 5.13
N GLN A 739 3.77 -0.68 4.66
CA GLN A 739 4.47 0.62 4.62
C GLN A 739 3.92 1.62 3.58
N THR A 740 3.03 1.19 2.69
CA THR A 740 2.60 1.96 1.54
C THR A 740 1.69 3.12 1.95
N THR A 741 2.18 4.33 1.78
CA THR A 741 1.46 5.59 1.97
C THR A 741 0.71 5.70 3.30
N TYR A 742 -0.59 5.38 3.36
CA TYR A 742 -1.35 5.35 4.60
C TYR A 742 -1.53 3.89 4.98
N ASN A 743 -0.67 3.42 5.90
CA ASN A 743 -0.54 2.03 6.30
C ASN A 743 -1.91 1.46 6.68
N GLN A 744 -2.29 0.34 6.06
CA GLN A 744 -3.51 -0.40 6.34
C GLN A 744 -3.16 -1.75 7.00
N PRO A 745 -4.09 -2.34 7.78
CA PRO A 745 -3.90 -3.69 8.33
C PRO A 745 -3.74 -4.75 7.24
N ALA A 746 -3.23 -5.92 7.66
CA ALA A 746 -3.12 -7.11 6.83
C ALA A 746 -4.18 -8.14 7.21
N TYR A 747 -4.71 -8.83 6.22
CA TYR A 747 -5.75 -9.84 6.27
C TYR A 747 -5.27 -11.12 5.59
N THR A 748 -5.84 -12.23 6.03
CA THR A 748 -5.53 -13.53 5.47
C THR A 748 -6.42 -13.83 4.27
N ASP A 749 -5.96 -14.74 3.42
CA ASP A 749 -6.76 -15.28 2.30
C ASP A 749 -8.04 -15.98 2.80
N PHE A 750 -8.00 -16.56 3.99
CA PHE A 750 -9.11 -17.28 4.60
C PHE A 750 -9.78 -16.49 5.74
N TYR A 751 -11.03 -16.80 6.05
CA TYR A 751 -11.74 -16.26 7.20
C TYR A 751 -11.01 -16.49 8.54
N LEU A 752 -10.52 -15.43 9.18
CA LEU A 752 -9.80 -15.46 10.47
C LEU A 752 -10.56 -14.66 11.56
N ALA A 753 -11.37 -15.38 12.33
CA ALA A 753 -12.20 -14.88 13.43
C ALA A 753 -12.44 -15.96 14.48
N SER A 754 -13.05 -15.60 15.61
CA SER A 754 -13.34 -16.47 16.75
C SER A 754 -14.34 -17.61 16.49
N ASP A 755 -15.22 -17.44 15.50
CA ASP A 755 -16.17 -18.48 15.06
C ASP A 755 -15.68 -19.27 13.84
N MET A 756 -14.41 -19.10 13.43
CA MET A 756 -13.88 -19.76 12.24
C MET A 756 -13.91 -21.29 12.34
N SER A 757 -14.05 -21.95 11.19
CA SER A 757 -13.81 -23.38 11.08
C SER A 757 -12.39 -23.65 10.60
N PHE A 758 -11.55 -24.23 11.46
CA PHE A 758 -10.19 -24.65 11.09
C PHE A 758 -10.15 -25.63 9.90
N ALA A 759 -11.25 -26.34 9.62
CA ALA A 759 -11.34 -27.22 8.46
C ALA A 759 -11.41 -26.47 7.11
N LYS A 760 -11.71 -25.17 7.13
CA LYS A 760 -11.72 -24.29 5.95
C LYS A 760 -10.36 -23.63 5.69
N VAL A 761 -9.40 -23.73 6.61
CA VAL A 761 -8.07 -23.12 6.46
C VAL A 761 -7.30 -23.82 5.32
N PRO A 762 -6.80 -23.10 4.31
CA PRO A 762 -6.08 -23.69 3.19
C PRO A 762 -4.73 -24.30 3.61
N LEU A 763 -4.51 -25.58 3.29
CA LEU A 763 -3.27 -26.30 3.62
C LEU A 763 -2.38 -26.60 2.40
N ARG A 764 -2.84 -26.37 1.17
CA ARG A 764 -2.13 -26.69 -0.08
C ARG A 764 -2.43 -25.73 -1.20
#